data_AF-A0A928Z0V9-F1
#
_entry.id   AF-A0A928Z0V9-F1
#
_cell.length_a   1.000
_cell.length_b   1.000
_cell.length_c   1.000
_cell.angle_alpha   90.00
_cell.angle_beta   90.00
_cell.angle_gamma   90.00
#
_symmetry.space_group_name_H-M   'P 1'
#
loop_
_entity.id
_entity.type
_entity.pdbx_description
1 polymer ?
#
loop_
_entity_poly.entity_id
_entity_poly.type
_entity_poly.pdbx_seq_one_letter_code
_entity_poly.pdbx_strand_id
1 'polypeptide(L)'
;MTAEGVRRKSKTHLGIVSVNSTGYVEAMFNCLEAGEIAVPLKHGEDHDRISAAQVDRVLTPQSGGAWMTRIFQGSNSSETAIVSFTSGTEGKPKGVLLSHQNLSDVVTRLNRLMQVDDTISEYIGVPVYHSFGFGRCRAIASAGGRFFIPESGFNPAEIGAMLRKGEINAISAVPSLWRVLLSNTDLIGNAGQQVRWIEIGSQYMSRQEKEALKALFPEARIVQHYGLTEASRSTLLEIHHTEGDALESVGSAIGQVEVKLTESGQIAIRGNHVARAYLIEGEEVPIQDENGWLITKDLGSLEHGKLYYKGRADDVINCGGLKIQPEALETKLFSQIGYHSGIAICRKPDPLRGDGFLVAVTPDVSIDKSELREAVSQATQAFGVNAGNSIAVVEVDQLPKTATGKIQRRQLAEWYTQQNPEQPTEAATDRKSIAATFCRVLNLRQVHPEDTFITLGGDSLSYVQLAMEFERHLGYLPPGWERLSIAQLEQLSPKHDRFSPIETNIILRALAITVVVADHAYLMDFAGGAFLLLMIAGANLARFQSEALFKGRVIQPIFSLLKNLVTPYLIISIAYQLWKREFNPGVLLLVSNFVDPEVTSIFPIWFINLLVQVIIGFSVLFVVKPVRKFAAISPWEFGITTLMFGVIAKVGISSIWNTTYLYDRVPHMLFWIFALGWTIQFAKTNQQKVATTTILWAIVPILVALNHTYAIWMLVGGTLLLWLPMVSIPQILKSPLQIIGAATFHIYLFH
;
A
#
# COMPACT_ATOMS: atom_id res chain seq x y z
N MET A 1 7.87 41.10 -55.94
CA MET A 1 8.71 41.53 -54.80
C MET A 1 8.31 40.70 -53.60
N THR A 2 9.09 39.65 -53.36
CA THR A 2 9.02 38.74 -52.22
C THR A 2 9.51 39.46 -50.97
N ALA A 3 8.71 39.45 -49.90
CA ALA A 3 9.14 39.92 -48.59
C ALA A 3 10.10 38.86 -48.00
N GLU A 4 11.39 39.07 -48.24
CA GLU A 4 12.49 38.37 -47.61
C GLU A 4 12.45 38.54 -46.08
N GLY A 5 12.37 37.41 -45.38
CA GLY A 5 13.37 37.05 -44.39
C GLY A 5 13.71 38.07 -43.31
N VAL A 6 12.78 38.36 -42.39
CA VAL A 6 13.19 38.62 -41.00
C VAL A 6 13.48 37.27 -40.37
N ARG A 7 14.68 36.72 -40.60
CA ARG A 7 15.25 35.69 -39.72
C ARG A 7 15.24 36.31 -38.32
N ARG A 8 14.35 35.86 -37.43
CA ARG A 8 14.51 36.07 -35.98
C ARG A 8 15.96 35.67 -35.67
N LYS A 9 16.80 36.60 -35.24
CA LYS A 9 18.13 36.25 -34.74
C LYS A 9 17.91 35.16 -33.69
N SER A 10 18.42 33.96 -33.94
CA SER A 10 18.46 32.90 -32.94
C SER A 10 19.05 33.50 -31.68
N LYS A 11 18.30 33.48 -30.57
CA LYS A 11 18.84 33.91 -29.29
C LYS A 11 20.02 33.01 -28.95
N THR A 12 21.04 33.54 -28.29
CA THR A 12 22.21 32.77 -27.90
C THR A 12 21.87 31.86 -26.72
N HIS A 13 22.20 30.58 -26.84
CA HIS A 13 22.10 29.57 -25.79
C HIS A 13 23.43 29.49 -25.05
N LEU A 14 23.42 29.92 -23.79
CA LEU A 14 24.58 29.92 -22.91
C LEU A 14 24.57 28.70 -22.00
N GLY A 15 25.49 27.77 -22.22
CA GLY A 15 25.74 26.66 -21.31
C GLY A 15 26.44 27.16 -20.06
N ILE A 16 25.88 26.93 -18.88
CA ILE A 16 26.48 27.38 -17.61
C ILE A 16 26.75 26.15 -16.75
N VAL A 17 28.02 25.89 -16.42
CA VAL A 17 28.41 24.75 -15.60
C VAL A 17 27.84 24.90 -14.18
N SER A 18 27.06 23.91 -13.75
CA SER A 18 26.36 23.90 -12.48
C SER A 18 27.33 23.72 -11.32
N VAL A 19 27.43 24.75 -10.47
CA VAL A 19 28.23 24.74 -9.24
C VAL A 19 27.46 25.48 -8.15
N ASN A 20 27.53 25.01 -6.91
CA ASN A 20 26.85 25.65 -5.80
C ASN A 20 27.61 26.90 -5.31
N SER A 21 27.61 27.97 -6.09
CA SER A 21 28.36 29.19 -5.78
C SER A 21 27.62 30.46 -6.18
N THR A 22 28.03 31.59 -5.61
CA THR A 22 27.53 32.91 -6.04
C THR A 22 27.96 33.23 -7.48
N GLY A 23 29.11 32.75 -7.94
CA GLY A 23 29.54 32.91 -9.34
C GLY A 23 28.56 32.27 -10.33
N TYR A 24 28.02 31.09 -10.01
CA TYR A 24 26.96 30.47 -10.82
C TYR A 24 25.69 31.32 -10.86
N VAL A 25 25.26 31.83 -9.70
CA VAL A 25 24.06 32.67 -9.60
C VAL A 25 24.22 33.98 -10.38
N GLU A 26 25.38 34.62 -10.28
CA GLU A 26 25.73 35.82 -11.04
C GLU A 26 25.71 35.55 -12.55
N ALA A 27 26.30 34.44 -13.00
CA ALA A 27 26.27 34.03 -14.40
C ALA A 27 24.83 33.81 -14.92
N MET A 28 23.98 33.16 -14.12
CA MET A 28 22.57 32.96 -14.45
C MET A 28 21.83 34.30 -14.55
N PHE A 29 22.00 35.23 -13.60
CA PHE A 29 21.36 36.55 -13.67
C PHE A 29 21.82 37.35 -14.90
N ASN A 30 23.12 37.44 -15.14
CA ASN A 30 23.67 38.15 -16.29
C ASN A 30 23.17 37.57 -17.62
N CYS A 31 23.02 36.24 -17.71
CA CYS A 31 22.42 35.59 -18.88
C CYS A 31 20.97 36.04 -19.10
N LEU A 32 20.15 36.05 -18.04
CA LEU A 32 18.75 36.46 -18.10
C LEU A 32 18.60 37.95 -18.45
N GLU A 33 19.46 38.82 -17.92
CA GLU A 33 19.47 40.26 -18.19
C GLU A 33 19.93 40.56 -19.62
N ALA A 34 20.86 39.78 -20.17
CA ALA A 34 21.28 39.86 -21.56
C ALA A 34 20.21 39.36 -22.55
N GLY A 35 19.14 38.73 -22.06
CA GLY A 35 18.10 38.12 -22.89
C GLY A 35 18.53 36.85 -23.61
N GLU A 36 19.63 36.23 -23.16
CA GLU A 36 20.14 34.93 -23.61
C GLU A 36 19.39 33.78 -22.91
N ILE A 37 19.48 32.57 -23.47
CA ILE A 37 18.84 31.39 -22.91
C ILE A 37 19.86 30.62 -22.06
N ALA A 38 19.61 30.53 -20.75
CA ALA A 38 20.50 29.82 -19.84
C ALA A 38 20.27 28.30 -19.92
N VAL A 39 21.35 27.53 -20.06
CA VAL A 39 21.32 26.07 -20.10
C VAL A 39 22.24 25.52 -19.02
N PRO A 40 21.71 25.11 -17.84
CA PRO A 40 22.52 24.51 -16.79
C PRO A 40 23.13 23.16 -17.21
N LEU A 41 24.46 23.06 -17.19
CA LEU A 41 25.24 21.87 -17.56
C LEU A 41 25.78 21.16 -16.31
N LYS A 42 25.93 19.83 -16.33
CA LYS A 42 26.53 19.10 -15.20
C LYS A 42 28.04 19.38 -15.06
N HIS A 43 28.72 19.50 -16.19
CA HIS A 43 30.15 19.80 -16.32
C HIS A 43 30.40 20.50 -17.66
N GLY A 44 31.64 20.98 -17.89
CA GLY A 44 31.99 21.71 -19.13
C GLY A 44 31.81 20.91 -20.41
N GLU A 45 31.97 19.58 -20.34
CA GLU A 45 31.86 18.66 -21.48
C GLU A 45 30.53 17.89 -21.54
N ASP A 46 29.42 18.48 -21.05
CA ASP A 46 28.10 17.83 -21.03
C ASP A 46 27.51 17.76 -22.46
N HIS A 47 28.10 16.92 -23.31
CA HIS A 47 27.80 16.81 -24.74
C HIS A 47 26.32 16.55 -25.02
N ASP A 48 25.65 15.76 -24.18
CA ASP A 48 24.24 15.44 -24.34
C ASP A 48 23.38 16.70 -24.22
N ARG A 49 23.60 17.52 -23.19
CA ARG A 49 22.84 18.78 -22.99
C ARG A 49 23.26 19.87 -23.96
N ILE A 50 24.56 19.97 -24.24
CA ILE A 50 25.12 20.93 -25.20
C ILE A 50 24.50 20.70 -26.58
N SER A 51 24.48 19.45 -27.05
CA SER A 51 23.90 19.09 -28.33
C SER A 51 22.38 19.25 -28.32
N ALA A 52 21.69 18.74 -27.30
CA ALA A 52 20.23 18.77 -27.24
C ALA A 52 19.67 20.19 -27.19
N ALA A 53 20.33 21.09 -26.45
CA ALA A 53 19.95 22.49 -26.34
C ALA A 53 20.67 23.42 -27.32
N GLN A 54 21.45 22.91 -28.28
CA GLN A 54 22.19 23.73 -29.26
C GLN A 54 22.99 24.87 -28.60
N VAL A 55 23.75 24.55 -27.55
CA VAL A 55 24.53 25.54 -26.79
C VAL A 55 25.61 26.17 -27.67
N ASP A 56 25.59 27.51 -27.78
CA ASP A 56 26.54 28.28 -28.60
C ASP A 56 27.90 28.42 -27.91
N ARG A 57 27.89 28.61 -26.59
CA ARG A 57 29.10 28.78 -25.78
C ARG A 57 28.89 28.25 -24.37
N VAL A 58 29.97 27.75 -23.77
CA VAL A 58 29.99 27.25 -22.39
C VAL A 58 30.75 28.21 -21.49
N LEU A 59 30.13 28.60 -20.38
CA LEU A 59 30.71 29.37 -19.30
C LEU A 59 30.92 28.47 -18.08
N THR A 60 32.15 28.44 -17.57
CA THR A 60 32.46 27.84 -16.28
C THR A 60 32.53 28.96 -15.25
N PRO A 61 31.55 29.09 -14.34
CA PRO A 61 31.56 30.14 -13.34
C PRO A 61 32.75 29.99 -12.39
N GLN A 62 33.36 31.10 -11.99
CA GLN A 62 34.34 31.08 -10.91
C GLN A 62 33.65 30.75 -9.58
N SER A 63 34.38 30.12 -8.66
CA SER A 63 33.95 30.05 -7.27
C SER A 63 33.86 31.46 -6.71
N GLY A 64 32.65 31.91 -6.37
CA GLY A 64 32.43 33.18 -5.70
C GLY A 64 32.37 33.04 -4.18
N GLY A 65 32.32 34.16 -3.46
CA GLY A 65 32.12 34.18 -2.00
C GLY A 65 30.77 33.60 -1.57
N ALA A 66 30.57 33.37 -0.27
CA ALA A 66 29.36 32.71 0.23
C ALA A 66 28.14 33.65 0.31
N TRP A 67 28.35 34.96 0.47
CA TRP A 67 27.28 35.97 0.53
C TRP A 67 27.07 36.66 -0.81
N MET A 68 25.80 36.95 -1.13
CA MET A 68 25.42 37.77 -2.27
C MET A 68 24.26 38.71 -1.93
N THR A 69 24.40 39.95 -2.36
CA THR A 69 23.33 40.95 -2.42
C THR A 69 23.19 41.35 -3.88
N ARG A 70 22.03 41.11 -4.47
CA ARG A 70 21.76 41.40 -5.88
C ARG A 70 20.33 41.91 -6.00
N ILE A 71 20.14 42.96 -6.79
CA ILE A 71 18.80 43.38 -7.21
C ILE A 71 18.55 42.77 -8.58
N PHE A 72 17.42 42.09 -8.75
CA PHE A 72 17.02 41.51 -10.02
C PHE A 72 15.54 41.76 -10.28
N GLN A 73 15.21 42.33 -11.43
CA GLN A 73 13.84 42.47 -11.89
C GLN A 73 13.59 41.52 -13.05
N GLY A 74 12.69 40.55 -12.83
CA GLY A 74 12.32 39.58 -13.85
C GLY A 74 11.56 40.23 -15.00
N SER A 75 11.83 39.77 -16.23
CA SER A 75 11.01 40.09 -17.39
C SER A 75 9.68 39.32 -17.35
N ASN A 76 8.62 39.87 -17.95
CA ASN A 76 7.35 39.18 -18.18
C ASN A 76 7.20 38.67 -19.63
N SER A 77 8.31 38.59 -20.38
CA SER A 77 8.34 38.04 -21.73
C SER A 77 7.94 36.56 -21.74
N SER A 78 7.19 36.14 -22.76
CA SER A 78 6.86 34.73 -22.97
C SER A 78 7.96 33.93 -23.68
N GLU A 79 9.09 34.58 -23.98
CA GLU A 79 10.28 33.94 -24.54
C GLU A 79 10.98 33.05 -23.51
N THR A 80 11.59 31.97 -23.99
CA THR A 80 12.40 31.06 -23.18
C THR A 80 13.54 31.82 -22.50
N ALA A 81 13.71 31.55 -21.21
CA ALA A 81 14.73 32.09 -20.33
C ALA A 81 15.72 31.01 -19.91
N ILE A 82 15.22 29.80 -19.60
CA ILE A 82 16.02 28.68 -19.10
C ILE A 82 15.58 27.39 -19.76
N VAL A 83 16.55 26.58 -20.22
CA VAL A 83 16.34 25.17 -20.59
C VAL A 83 16.82 24.30 -19.43
N SER A 84 15.89 23.91 -18.56
CA SER A 84 16.22 23.13 -17.36
C SER A 84 16.10 21.64 -17.65
N PHE A 85 17.22 20.92 -17.68
CA PHE A 85 17.21 19.48 -17.87
C PHE A 85 16.82 18.73 -16.60
N THR A 86 15.81 17.87 -16.70
CA THR A 86 15.44 16.94 -15.63
C THR A 86 16.22 15.64 -15.79
N SER A 87 16.37 14.88 -14.69
CA SER A 87 16.90 13.51 -14.73
C SER A 87 15.88 12.60 -15.42
N GLY A 88 15.82 12.67 -16.75
CA GLY A 88 14.94 11.83 -17.57
C GLY A 88 15.25 10.35 -17.33
N THR A 89 14.22 9.58 -16.99
CA THR A 89 14.28 8.14 -16.68
C THR A 89 14.46 7.23 -17.90
N GLU A 90 14.72 7.79 -19.08
CA GLU A 90 14.73 7.10 -20.39
C GLU A 90 16.09 7.21 -21.11
N GLY A 91 17.17 7.51 -20.37
CA GLY A 91 18.55 7.53 -20.90
C GLY A 91 18.94 8.78 -21.68
N LYS A 92 18.00 9.52 -22.28
CA LYS A 92 18.25 10.82 -22.94
C LYS A 92 17.73 12.00 -22.11
N PRO A 93 18.48 13.11 -21.99
CA PRO A 93 18.09 14.25 -21.17
C PRO A 93 16.92 15.01 -21.81
N LYS A 94 15.84 15.22 -21.03
CA LYS A 94 14.66 16.01 -21.43
C LYS A 94 14.79 17.43 -20.88
N GLY A 95 14.84 18.43 -21.74
CA GLY A 95 14.92 19.85 -21.36
C GLY A 95 13.53 20.42 -21.12
N VAL A 96 13.32 21.21 -20.06
CA VAL A 96 12.08 21.96 -19.82
C VAL A 96 12.29 23.40 -20.24
N LEU A 97 11.50 23.88 -21.20
CA LEU A 97 11.58 25.26 -21.67
C LEU A 97 10.79 26.19 -20.74
N LEU A 98 11.51 26.95 -19.92
CA LEU A 98 10.95 27.89 -18.96
C LEU A 98 11.08 29.30 -19.50
N SER A 99 9.96 30.00 -19.68
CA SER A 99 9.93 31.41 -20.10
C SER A 99 10.20 32.38 -18.96
N HIS A 100 10.56 33.63 -19.29
CA HIS A 100 10.69 34.68 -18.27
C HIS A 100 9.38 34.88 -17.49
N GLN A 101 8.23 34.84 -18.17
CA GLN A 101 6.92 34.90 -17.55
C GLN A 101 6.69 33.75 -16.56
N ASN A 102 7.08 32.52 -16.91
CA ASN A 102 6.96 31.39 -15.97
C ASN A 102 7.74 31.65 -14.68
N LEU A 103 8.96 32.17 -14.83
CA LEU A 103 9.87 32.46 -13.73
C LEU A 103 9.36 33.63 -12.85
N SER A 104 8.85 34.70 -13.45
CA SER A 104 8.38 35.90 -12.76
C SER A 104 7.04 35.72 -12.05
N ASP A 105 6.12 34.92 -12.61
CA ASP A 105 4.85 34.57 -11.96
C ASP A 105 5.08 33.91 -10.59
N VAL A 106 6.00 32.94 -10.56
CA VAL A 106 6.36 32.21 -9.36
C VAL A 106 6.90 33.14 -8.26
N VAL A 107 7.83 34.02 -8.60
CA VAL A 107 8.42 34.98 -7.65
C VAL A 107 7.36 35.93 -7.10
N THR A 108 6.50 36.46 -7.98
CA THR A 108 5.45 37.41 -7.60
C THR A 108 4.46 36.80 -6.61
N ARG A 109 3.98 35.58 -6.89
CA ARG A 109 3.04 34.89 -5.99
C ARG A 109 3.67 34.54 -4.66
N LEU A 110 4.89 33.99 -4.69
CA LEU A 110 5.59 33.55 -3.49
C LEU A 110 5.91 34.73 -2.57
N ASN A 111 6.54 35.79 -3.09
CA ASN A 111 6.91 36.96 -2.28
C ASN A 111 5.69 37.67 -1.71
N ARG A 112 4.58 37.73 -2.47
CA ARG A 112 3.32 38.29 -1.96
C ARG A 112 2.76 37.47 -0.81
N LEU A 113 2.71 36.14 -0.94
CA LEU A 113 2.18 35.26 0.11
C LEU A 113 3.05 35.30 1.37
N MET A 114 4.36 35.15 1.20
CA MET A 114 5.32 35.14 2.29
C MET A 114 5.60 36.54 2.85
N GLN A 115 5.13 37.60 2.19
CA GLN A 115 5.42 39.01 2.52
C GLN A 115 6.93 39.23 2.67
N VAL A 116 7.69 38.80 1.67
CA VAL A 116 9.14 38.97 1.65
C VAL A 116 9.47 40.44 1.37
N ASP A 117 10.36 41.01 2.17
CA ASP A 117 10.87 42.38 2.06
C ASP A 117 12.40 42.37 1.91
N ASP A 118 13.01 43.56 1.84
CA ASP A 118 14.45 43.75 1.66
C ASP A 118 15.28 43.39 2.91
N THR A 119 14.65 43.16 4.06
CA THR A 119 15.33 42.77 5.30
C THR A 119 15.64 41.28 5.36
N ILE A 120 15.21 40.50 4.36
CA ILE A 120 15.49 39.07 4.29
C ILE A 120 17.01 38.81 4.13
N SER A 121 17.51 37.93 4.97
CA SER A 121 18.87 37.41 4.96
C SER A 121 18.79 35.88 5.06
N GLU A 122 18.83 35.22 3.92
CA GLU A 122 18.48 33.80 3.83
C GLU A 122 19.68 32.86 3.73
N TYR A 123 19.65 31.77 4.49
CA TYR A 123 20.49 30.61 4.27
C TYR A 123 19.83 29.69 3.22
N ILE A 124 20.41 29.60 2.03
CA ILE A 124 19.89 28.75 0.95
C ILE A 124 20.48 27.34 1.11
N GLY A 125 19.75 26.48 1.81
CA GLY A 125 20.16 25.11 2.13
C GLY A 125 20.10 24.12 0.98
N VAL A 126 19.68 24.55 -0.21
CA VAL A 126 19.47 23.72 -1.39
C VAL A 126 20.39 24.16 -2.53
N PRO A 127 20.84 23.25 -3.41
CA PRO A 127 21.77 23.66 -4.45
C PRO A 127 21.17 24.68 -5.42
N VAL A 128 21.91 25.77 -5.66
CA VAL A 128 21.43 26.90 -6.47
C VAL A 128 21.30 26.61 -7.95
N TYR A 129 21.86 25.51 -8.45
CA TYR A 129 21.67 25.04 -9.83
C TYR A 129 20.39 24.21 -10.03
N HIS A 130 19.57 24.05 -8.99
CA HIS A 130 18.22 23.51 -9.10
C HIS A 130 17.15 24.59 -9.07
N SER A 131 15.96 24.29 -9.62
CA SER A 131 14.82 25.22 -9.69
C SER A 131 14.41 25.80 -8.32
N PHE A 132 14.53 25.02 -7.24
CA PHE A 132 14.25 25.52 -5.89
C PHE A 132 15.28 26.58 -5.47
N GLY A 133 16.58 26.23 -5.45
CA GLY A 133 17.65 27.13 -5.01
C GLY A 133 17.74 28.40 -5.86
N PHE A 134 17.79 28.29 -7.18
CA PHE A 134 17.78 29.47 -8.04
C PHE A 134 16.48 30.29 -7.91
N GLY A 135 15.35 29.60 -7.69
CA GLY A 135 14.08 30.25 -7.39
C GLY A 135 14.13 31.12 -6.14
N ARG A 136 14.81 30.68 -5.07
CA ARG A 136 15.07 31.51 -3.88
C ARG A 136 15.96 32.69 -4.20
N CYS A 137 17.08 32.49 -4.91
CA CYS A 137 17.95 33.58 -5.32
C CYS A 137 17.16 34.68 -6.05
N ARG A 138 16.29 34.30 -7.00
CA ARG A 138 15.41 35.24 -7.73
C ARG A 138 14.39 35.91 -6.82
N ALA A 139 13.76 35.16 -5.91
CA ALA A 139 12.78 35.70 -4.97
C ALA A 139 13.38 36.78 -4.04
N ILE A 140 14.56 36.50 -3.48
CA ILE A 140 15.28 37.40 -2.58
C ILE A 140 15.81 38.61 -3.34
N ALA A 141 16.42 38.39 -4.51
CA ALA A 141 16.95 39.47 -5.32
C ALA A 141 15.85 40.43 -5.83
N SER A 142 14.64 39.91 -6.07
CA SER A 142 13.48 40.74 -6.43
C SER A 142 12.96 41.59 -5.25
N ALA A 143 13.20 41.14 -4.01
CA ALA A 143 12.85 41.88 -2.81
C ALA A 143 13.96 42.85 -2.34
N GLY A 144 15.17 42.75 -2.90
CA GLY A 144 16.32 43.59 -2.50
C GLY A 144 17.11 43.05 -1.30
N GLY A 145 16.85 41.81 -0.88
CA GLY A 145 17.54 41.19 0.26
C GLY A 145 18.91 40.60 -0.07
N ARG A 146 19.43 39.80 0.87
CA ARG A 146 20.70 39.07 0.71
C ARG A 146 20.56 37.59 1.01
N PHE A 147 21.46 36.78 0.48
CA PHE A 147 21.47 35.35 0.74
C PHE A 147 22.89 34.77 0.86
N PHE A 148 22.97 33.69 1.63
CA PHE A 148 24.15 32.89 1.86
C PHE A 148 24.02 31.53 1.14
N ILE A 149 25.05 31.17 0.37
CA ILE A 149 25.17 29.88 -0.31
C ILE A 149 26.26 29.08 0.40
N PRO A 150 25.92 27.99 1.11
CA PRO A 150 26.90 27.19 1.83
C PRO A 150 27.76 26.37 0.87
N GLU A 151 29.08 26.43 1.04
CA GLU A 151 30.04 25.70 0.20
C GLU A 151 29.92 24.19 0.38
N SER A 152 29.75 23.72 1.62
CA SER A 152 29.59 22.30 1.97
C SER A 152 28.13 21.82 1.98
N GLY A 153 27.19 22.64 1.49
CA GLY A 153 25.76 22.35 1.59
C GLY A 153 25.18 22.58 2.99
N PHE A 154 23.96 22.08 3.22
CA PHE A 154 23.19 22.36 4.43
C PHE A 154 23.85 21.86 5.71
N ASN A 155 24.14 22.79 6.64
CA ASN A 155 24.79 22.48 7.91
C ASN A 155 24.03 23.11 9.11
N PRO A 156 23.35 22.30 9.95
CA PRO A 156 22.62 22.81 11.11
C PRO A 156 23.47 23.60 12.13
N ALA A 157 24.74 23.24 12.31
CA ALA A 157 25.63 23.92 13.25
C ALA A 157 26.01 25.32 12.75
N GLU A 158 26.26 25.45 11.44
CA GLU A 158 26.50 26.73 10.77
C GLU A 158 25.26 27.62 10.85
N ILE A 159 24.08 27.08 10.51
CA ILE A 159 22.80 27.80 10.62
C ILE A 159 22.60 28.32 12.04
N GLY A 160 22.78 27.47 13.06
CA GLY A 160 22.67 27.89 14.46
C GLY A 160 23.64 29.00 14.84
N ALA A 161 24.89 28.92 14.37
CA ALA A 161 25.90 29.94 14.63
C ALA A 161 25.55 31.28 13.96
N MET A 162 25.09 31.25 12.71
CA MET A 162 24.67 32.44 11.96
C MET A 162 23.42 33.08 12.57
N LEU A 163 22.44 32.28 13.01
CA LEU A 163 21.26 32.78 13.73
C LEU A 163 21.64 33.48 15.03
N ARG A 164 22.54 32.89 15.84
CA ARG A 164 23.01 33.52 17.09
C ARG A 164 23.73 34.85 16.86
N LYS A 165 24.37 35.03 15.70
CA LYS A 165 25.01 36.28 15.30
C LYS A 165 24.06 37.27 14.61
N GLY A 166 22.80 36.90 14.39
CA GLY A 166 21.84 37.71 13.63
C GLY A 166 22.21 37.87 12.15
N GLU A 167 23.04 36.97 11.61
CA GLU A 167 23.50 37.05 10.22
C GLU A 167 22.40 36.62 9.24
N ILE A 168 21.56 35.65 9.62
CA ILE A 168 20.42 35.16 8.84
C ILE A 168 19.12 35.26 9.63
N ASN A 169 18.00 35.41 8.92
CA ASN A 169 16.64 35.41 9.45
C ASN A 169 15.68 34.59 8.57
N ALA A 170 16.19 33.88 7.57
CA ALA A 170 15.41 33.02 6.71
C ALA A 170 16.19 31.74 6.35
N ILE A 171 15.48 30.64 6.11
CA ILE A 171 16.06 29.36 5.75
C ILE A 171 15.20 28.68 4.67
N SER A 172 15.81 28.20 3.61
CA SER A 172 15.16 27.29 2.65
C SER A 172 15.83 25.94 2.64
N ALA A 173 15.00 24.89 2.75
CA ALA A 173 15.48 23.51 2.75
C ALA A 173 14.39 22.55 2.27
N VAL A 174 14.80 21.39 1.78
CA VAL A 174 13.88 20.27 1.49
C VAL A 174 13.57 19.48 2.77
N PRO A 175 12.44 18.75 2.84
CA PRO A 175 12.07 17.95 4.02
C PRO A 175 13.16 17.02 4.55
N SER A 176 13.95 16.36 3.70
CA SER A 176 15.07 15.52 4.17
C SER A 176 16.13 16.30 4.96
N LEU A 177 16.37 17.56 4.63
CA LEU A 177 17.30 18.42 5.38
C LEU A 177 16.67 18.93 6.68
N TRP A 178 15.36 19.22 6.66
CA TRP A 178 14.62 19.55 7.87
C TRP A 178 14.61 18.40 8.88
N ARG A 179 14.52 17.15 8.43
CA ARG A 179 14.65 15.97 9.32
C ARG A 179 16.00 15.96 10.04
N VAL A 180 17.10 16.22 9.31
CA VAL A 180 18.45 16.32 9.91
C VAL A 180 18.49 17.41 10.98
N LEU A 181 17.91 18.58 10.71
CA LEU A 181 17.85 19.68 11.68
C LEU A 181 16.94 19.36 12.88
N LEU A 182 15.78 18.75 12.66
CA LEU A 182 14.83 18.35 13.70
C LEU A 182 15.36 17.22 14.59
N SER A 183 16.32 16.41 14.12
CA SER A 183 17.06 15.47 14.96
C SER A 183 18.18 16.12 15.76
N ASN A 184 18.50 17.39 15.51
CA ASN A 184 19.60 18.13 16.13
C ASN A 184 19.14 19.53 16.59
N THR A 185 17.96 19.62 17.21
CA THR A 185 17.31 20.89 17.59
C THR A 185 18.16 21.74 18.53
N ASP A 186 19.00 21.13 19.36
CA ASP A 186 19.91 21.82 20.29
C ASP A 186 20.90 22.75 19.59
N LEU A 187 21.24 22.48 18.32
CA LEU A 187 22.13 23.33 17.53
C LEU A 187 21.49 24.69 17.19
N ILE A 188 20.17 24.74 17.11
CA ILE A 188 19.37 25.94 16.84
C ILE A 188 18.92 26.58 18.16
N GLY A 189 18.28 25.80 19.03
CA GLY A 189 17.75 26.25 20.31
C GLY A 189 16.88 27.51 20.20
N ASN A 190 17.01 28.42 21.17
CA ASN A 190 16.24 29.67 21.21
C ASN A 190 16.52 30.62 20.03
N ALA A 191 17.60 30.41 19.27
CA ALA A 191 17.90 31.25 18.11
C ALA A 191 16.87 31.07 16.98
N GLY A 192 16.08 29.98 17.00
CA GLY A 192 14.96 29.76 16.07
C GLY A 192 13.89 30.87 16.11
N GLN A 193 13.74 31.60 17.22
CA GLN A 193 12.82 32.73 17.34
C GLN A 193 13.20 33.92 16.43
N GLN A 194 14.44 33.98 15.94
CA GLN A 194 14.90 35.04 15.05
C GLN A 194 14.52 34.80 13.58
N VAL A 195 14.04 33.59 13.24
CA VAL A 195 13.68 33.23 11.87
C VAL A 195 12.31 33.82 11.52
N ARG A 196 12.25 34.60 10.44
CA ARG A 196 11.05 35.24 9.91
C ARG A 196 10.46 34.52 8.71
N TRP A 197 11.27 33.85 7.89
CA TRP A 197 10.80 33.17 6.67
C TRP A 197 11.40 31.78 6.51
N ILE A 198 10.54 30.80 6.22
CA ILE A 198 10.96 29.46 5.86
C ILE A 198 10.21 29.03 4.60
N GLU A 199 10.96 28.61 3.58
CA GLU A 199 10.40 27.90 2.42
C GLU A 199 10.81 26.43 2.43
N ILE A 200 9.84 25.55 2.20
CA ILE A 200 10.00 24.10 2.12
C ILE A 200 9.43 23.60 0.79
N GLY A 201 10.04 22.58 0.20
CA GLY A 201 9.37 21.87 -0.89
C GLY A 201 10.18 20.73 -1.46
N SER A 202 9.79 20.30 -2.66
CA SER A 202 10.42 19.21 -3.43
C SER A 202 10.29 17.79 -2.87
N GLN A 203 9.74 17.58 -1.67
CA GLN A 203 9.47 16.25 -1.08
C GLN A 203 8.22 16.26 -0.20
N TYR A 204 7.73 15.06 0.15
CA TYR A 204 6.70 14.88 1.18
C TYR A 204 7.25 15.25 2.58
N MET A 205 6.38 15.87 3.38
CA MET A 205 6.62 16.23 4.77
C MET A 205 5.34 15.98 5.56
N SER A 206 5.45 15.19 6.63
CA SER A 206 4.29 14.78 7.43
C SER A 206 3.78 15.91 8.31
N ARG A 207 2.54 15.78 8.81
CA ARG A 207 1.99 16.71 9.79
C ARG A 207 2.86 16.84 11.03
N GLN A 208 3.36 15.73 11.58
CA GLN A 208 4.19 15.73 12.78
C GLN A 208 5.48 16.54 12.56
N GLU A 209 6.12 16.38 11.40
CA GLU A 209 7.31 17.15 11.04
C GLU A 209 7.00 18.65 10.92
N LYS A 210 5.84 19.00 10.35
CA LYS A 210 5.39 20.40 10.24
C LYS A 210 5.09 21.01 11.61
N GLU A 211 4.44 20.28 12.50
CA GLU A 211 4.16 20.71 13.88
C GLU A 211 5.46 20.92 14.66
N ALA A 212 6.42 20.00 14.55
CA ALA A 212 7.75 20.15 15.16
C ALA A 212 8.49 21.39 14.62
N LEU A 213 8.35 21.68 13.33
CA LEU A 213 8.96 22.86 12.72
C LEU A 213 8.32 24.17 13.22
N LYS A 214 6.98 24.21 13.35
CA LYS A 214 6.27 25.36 13.96
C LYS A 214 6.77 25.62 15.39
N ALA A 215 6.97 24.56 16.17
CA ALA A 215 7.45 24.68 17.54
C ALA A 215 8.88 25.25 17.62
N LEU A 216 9.76 24.86 16.69
CA LEU A 216 11.15 25.33 16.67
C LEU A 216 11.29 26.77 16.13
N PHE A 217 10.40 27.18 15.23
CA PHE A 217 10.42 28.50 14.57
C PHE A 217 9.08 29.23 14.74
N PRO A 218 8.71 29.63 15.96
CA PRO A 218 7.37 30.14 16.27
C PRO A 218 7.03 31.45 15.57
N GLU A 219 8.03 32.30 15.29
CA GLU A 219 7.86 33.61 14.64
C GLU A 219 7.94 33.54 13.11
N ALA A 220 8.21 32.37 12.54
CA ALA A 220 8.46 32.22 11.12
C ALA A 220 7.18 32.08 10.29
N ARG A 221 7.15 32.76 9.14
CA ARG A 221 6.25 32.43 8.04
C ARG A 221 6.74 31.19 7.33
N ILE A 222 6.22 30.05 7.74
CA ILE A 222 6.57 28.74 7.18
C ILE A 222 5.63 28.44 6.01
N VAL A 223 6.19 28.29 4.81
CA VAL A 223 5.45 27.92 3.60
C VAL A 223 6.06 26.68 2.96
N GLN A 224 5.23 25.66 2.72
CA GLN A 224 5.59 24.52 1.88
C GLN A 224 4.98 24.67 0.49
N HIS A 225 5.76 24.42 -0.56
CA HIS A 225 5.26 24.35 -1.92
C HIS A 225 5.20 22.91 -2.45
N TYR A 226 4.22 22.66 -3.33
CA TYR A 226 4.25 21.54 -4.27
C TYR A 226 4.41 22.06 -5.70
N GLY A 227 5.18 21.34 -6.51
CA GLY A 227 5.42 21.65 -7.90
C GLY A 227 6.51 20.77 -8.49
N LEU A 228 6.64 20.86 -9.80
CA LEU A 228 7.61 20.15 -10.63
C LEU A 228 8.44 21.18 -11.41
N THR A 229 9.45 20.74 -12.16
CA THR A 229 10.29 21.68 -12.94
C THR A 229 9.42 22.42 -13.98
N GLU A 230 8.47 21.70 -14.56
CA GLU A 230 7.51 22.10 -15.56
C GLU A 230 6.41 23.02 -15.02
N ALA A 231 6.18 23.04 -13.71
CA ALA A 231 5.19 23.88 -13.05
C ALA A 231 5.59 24.14 -11.60
N SER A 232 6.63 24.96 -11.42
CA SER A 232 7.23 25.23 -10.12
C SER A 232 6.26 25.94 -9.18
N ARG A 233 6.15 25.48 -7.92
CA ARG A 233 5.32 26.10 -6.86
C ARG A 233 3.86 26.31 -7.28
N SER A 234 3.23 25.24 -7.74
CA SER A 234 1.85 25.22 -8.19
C SER A 234 0.85 25.37 -7.03
N THR A 235 1.14 24.77 -5.87
CA THR A 235 0.37 25.00 -4.65
C THR A 235 1.28 25.43 -3.50
N LEU A 236 0.72 26.19 -2.58
CA LEU A 236 1.40 26.72 -1.40
C LEU A 236 0.57 26.43 -0.15
N LEU A 237 1.22 25.89 0.87
CA LEU A 237 0.68 25.65 2.21
C LEU A 237 1.34 26.60 3.19
N GLU A 238 0.57 27.52 3.78
CA GLU A 238 0.98 28.31 4.94
C GLU A 238 0.92 27.42 6.20
N ILE A 239 2.03 26.73 6.49
CA ILE A 239 2.13 25.82 7.64
C ILE A 239 1.91 26.59 8.96
N HIS A 240 2.44 27.80 9.06
CA HIS A 240 2.30 28.64 10.25
C HIS A 240 0.84 29.00 10.59
N HIS A 241 -0.07 29.04 9.62
CA HIS A 241 -1.51 29.29 9.82
C HIS A 241 -2.39 28.04 9.72
N THR A 242 -1.83 26.88 9.41
CA THR A 242 -2.60 25.64 9.24
C THR A 242 -2.49 24.78 10.50
N GLU A 243 -3.63 24.21 10.89
CA GLU A 243 -3.77 23.29 12.02
C GLU A 243 -4.46 21.99 11.58
N GLY A 244 -4.39 20.97 12.43
CA GLY A 244 -5.19 19.76 12.24
C GLY A 244 -4.72 18.92 11.05
N ASP A 245 -5.64 18.11 10.53
CA ASP A 245 -5.38 17.20 9.41
C ASP A 245 -5.02 17.93 8.11
N ALA A 246 -5.36 19.22 8.01
CA ALA A 246 -5.01 20.04 6.85
C ALA A 246 -3.49 20.24 6.69
N LEU A 247 -2.70 19.99 7.74
CA LEU A 247 -1.25 19.96 7.65
C LEU A 247 -0.73 18.79 6.80
N GLU A 248 -1.49 17.73 6.56
CA GLU A 248 -1.11 16.66 5.62
C GLU A 248 -1.23 17.06 4.14
N SER A 249 -1.88 18.20 3.85
CA SER A 249 -1.97 18.72 2.49
C SER A 249 -0.64 19.31 2.00
N VAL A 250 -0.60 19.64 0.71
CA VAL A 250 0.41 20.49 0.07
C VAL A 250 -0.17 21.87 -0.29
N GLY A 251 -1.25 22.26 0.39
CA GLY A 251 -1.86 23.58 0.30
C GLY A 251 -2.78 23.76 -0.90
N SER A 252 -2.99 25.01 -1.29
CA SER A 252 -3.92 25.39 -2.35
C SER A 252 -3.22 26.14 -3.49
N ALA A 253 -3.88 26.19 -4.64
CA ALA A 253 -3.45 27.05 -5.73
C ALA A 253 -3.64 28.52 -5.35
N ILE A 254 -2.65 29.37 -5.65
CA ILE A 254 -2.64 30.80 -5.33
C ILE A 254 -2.49 31.60 -6.63
N GLY A 255 -3.19 32.74 -6.74
CA GLY A 255 -3.13 33.59 -7.93
C GLY A 255 -3.90 33.00 -9.11
N GLN A 256 -3.33 33.09 -10.32
CA GLN A 256 -3.92 32.56 -11.56
C GLN A 256 -3.58 31.07 -11.79
N VAL A 257 -3.32 30.33 -10.73
CA VAL A 257 -3.03 28.90 -10.80
C VAL A 257 -4.32 28.12 -10.58
N GLU A 258 -4.55 27.13 -11.42
CA GLU A 258 -5.64 26.19 -11.29
C GLU A 258 -5.09 24.77 -11.14
N VAL A 259 -5.71 24.01 -10.26
CA VAL A 259 -5.39 22.61 -10.00
C VAL A 259 -6.68 21.80 -10.00
N LYS A 260 -6.69 20.70 -10.74
CA LYS A 260 -7.78 19.71 -10.73
C LYS A 260 -7.22 18.29 -10.72
N LEU A 261 -8.10 17.32 -10.55
CA LEU A 261 -7.78 15.91 -10.69
C LEU A 261 -8.40 15.37 -11.98
N THR A 262 -7.66 14.51 -12.69
CA THR A 262 -8.21 13.68 -13.77
C THR A 262 -9.10 12.58 -13.20
N GLU A 263 -9.82 11.86 -14.08
CA GLU A 263 -10.60 10.67 -13.69
C GLU A 263 -9.73 9.58 -13.03
N SER A 264 -8.46 9.49 -13.43
CA SER A 264 -7.47 8.56 -12.86
C SER A 264 -6.86 9.05 -11.53
N GLY A 265 -7.25 10.24 -11.05
CA GLY A 265 -6.70 10.85 -9.83
C GLY A 265 -5.35 11.54 -10.01
N GLN A 266 -4.89 11.76 -11.26
CA GLN A 266 -3.66 12.50 -11.54
C GLN A 266 -3.87 14.00 -11.36
N ILE A 267 -2.86 14.68 -10.85
CA ILE A 267 -2.88 16.13 -10.64
C ILE A 267 -2.68 16.83 -11.99
N ALA A 268 -3.63 17.67 -12.37
CA ALA A 268 -3.59 18.50 -13.55
C ALA A 268 -3.43 19.97 -13.14
N ILE A 269 -2.50 20.68 -13.78
CA ILE A 269 -2.09 22.04 -13.41
C ILE A 269 -2.20 22.97 -14.60
N ARG A 270 -2.74 24.17 -14.38
CA ARG A 270 -2.79 25.24 -15.38
C ARG A 270 -2.41 26.58 -14.73
N GLY A 271 -1.68 27.42 -15.44
CA GLY A 271 -1.28 28.75 -14.96
C GLY A 271 -0.08 29.31 -15.71
N ASN A 272 0.24 30.57 -15.44
CA ASN A 272 1.33 31.29 -16.12
C ASN A 272 2.72 30.75 -15.79
N HIS A 273 2.87 29.95 -14.72
CA HIS A 273 4.12 29.30 -14.33
C HIS A 273 4.38 27.96 -15.04
N VAL A 274 3.42 27.45 -15.81
CA VAL A 274 3.53 26.17 -16.50
C VAL A 274 4.37 26.32 -17.77
N ALA A 275 5.38 25.47 -17.91
CA ALA A 275 6.24 25.38 -19.08
C ALA A 275 5.44 24.99 -20.33
N ARG A 276 5.81 25.55 -21.48
CA ARG A 276 5.07 25.33 -22.73
C ARG A 276 5.45 24.03 -23.42
N ALA A 277 6.74 23.69 -23.42
CA ALA A 277 7.26 22.55 -24.17
C ALA A 277 8.48 21.92 -23.50
N TYR A 278 8.66 20.63 -23.75
CA TYR A 278 9.91 19.92 -23.54
C TYR A 278 10.79 20.08 -24.77
N LEU A 279 12.10 20.06 -24.58
CA LEU A 279 13.08 19.86 -25.63
C LEU A 279 13.54 18.40 -25.60
N ILE A 280 13.17 17.63 -26.61
CA ILE A 280 13.47 16.20 -26.74
C ILE A 280 14.12 15.99 -28.10
N GLU A 281 15.38 15.55 -28.12
CA GLU A 281 16.14 15.31 -29.36
C GLU A 281 16.22 16.54 -30.29
N GLY A 282 16.22 17.74 -29.71
CA GLY A 282 16.27 19.01 -30.46
C GLY A 282 14.90 19.53 -30.92
N GLU A 283 13.83 18.78 -30.69
CA GLU A 283 12.46 19.16 -31.06
C GLU A 283 11.66 19.65 -29.85
N GLU A 284 10.83 20.67 -30.06
CA GLU A 284 9.90 21.17 -29.04
C GLU A 284 8.62 20.34 -29.01
N VAL A 285 8.37 19.66 -27.89
CA VAL A 285 7.18 18.84 -27.66
C VAL A 285 6.27 19.54 -26.64
N PRO A 286 5.04 19.92 -26.99
CA PRO A 286 4.11 20.57 -26.05
C PRO A 286 3.93 19.79 -24.74
N ILE A 287 3.99 20.49 -23.61
CA ILE A 287 3.80 19.92 -22.27
C ILE A 287 2.32 19.92 -21.86
N GLN A 288 1.57 20.89 -22.37
CA GLN A 288 0.17 21.10 -22.05
C GLN A 288 -0.73 20.42 -23.08
N ASP A 289 -1.89 19.95 -22.62
CA ASP A 289 -2.97 19.50 -23.52
C ASP A 289 -3.61 20.67 -24.29
N GLU A 290 -4.55 20.34 -25.18
CA GLU A 290 -5.29 21.32 -25.99
C GLU A 290 -6.04 22.37 -25.15
N ASN A 291 -6.33 22.07 -23.89
CA ASN A 291 -7.04 22.93 -22.94
C ASN A 291 -6.10 23.69 -22.00
N GLY A 292 -4.78 23.60 -22.21
CA GLY A 292 -3.74 24.27 -21.44
C GLY A 292 -3.38 23.58 -20.12
N TRP A 293 -3.78 22.32 -19.90
CA TRP A 293 -3.45 21.58 -18.68
C TRP A 293 -2.17 20.77 -18.85
N LEU A 294 -1.26 20.91 -17.89
CA LEU A 294 -0.20 19.94 -17.67
C LEU A 294 -0.75 18.79 -16.81
N ILE A 295 -0.89 17.61 -17.41
CA ILE A 295 -1.24 16.39 -16.68
C ILE A 295 0.02 15.78 -16.10
N THR A 296 0.18 15.88 -14.79
CA THR A 296 1.36 15.32 -14.10
C THR A 296 1.25 13.81 -13.94
N LYS A 297 2.35 13.18 -13.55
CA LYS A 297 2.37 11.78 -13.09
C LYS A 297 2.20 11.66 -11.56
N ASP A 298 1.84 12.75 -10.90
CA ASP A 298 1.57 12.78 -9.46
C ASP A 298 0.07 12.52 -9.21
N LEU A 299 -0.22 11.73 -8.18
CA LEU A 299 -1.59 11.42 -7.74
C LEU A 299 -1.98 12.31 -6.56
N GLY A 300 -3.25 12.68 -6.46
CA GLY A 300 -3.74 13.50 -5.35
C GLY A 300 -5.22 13.34 -5.03
N SER A 301 -5.64 13.91 -3.90
CA SER A 301 -7.05 14.21 -3.59
C SER A 301 -7.22 15.71 -3.36
N LEU A 302 -8.41 16.24 -3.66
CA LEU A 302 -8.78 17.62 -3.37
C LEU A 302 -9.87 17.63 -2.31
N GLU A 303 -9.59 18.24 -1.17
CA GLU A 303 -10.52 18.32 -0.05
C GLU A 303 -10.54 19.77 0.45
N HIS A 304 -11.73 20.38 0.45
CA HIS A 304 -11.92 21.79 0.86
C HIS A 304 -10.96 22.78 0.16
N GLY A 305 -10.66 22.56 -1.12
CA GLY A 305 -9.75 23.41 -1.91
C GLY A 305 -8.26 23.21 -1.61
N LYS A 306 -7.90 22.27 -0.75
CA LYS A 306 -6.51 21.87 -0.48
C LYS A 306 -6.17 20.58 -1.22
N LEU A 307 -4.98 20.56 -1.83
CA LEU A 307 -4.43 19.42 -2.52
C LEU A 307 -3.70 18.52 -1.54
N TYR A 308 -4.05 17.24 -1.49
CA TYR A 308 -3.32 16.21 -0.74
C TYR A 308 -2.54 15.36 -1.72
N TYR A 309 -1.21 15.42 -1.62
CA TYR A 309 -0.33 14.61 -2.43
C TYR A 309 -0.42 13.14 -2.02
N LYS A 310 -0.60 12.24 -2.98
CA LYS A 310 -0.73 10.79 -2.77
C LYS A 310 0.36 10.01 -3.48
N GLY A 311 1.52 10.60 -3.74
CA GLY A 311 2.65 9.92 -4.39
C GLY A 311 2.61 9.94 -5.92
N ARG A 312 3.56 9.25 -6.53
CA ARG A 312 3.71 9.18 -8.00
C ARG A 312 3.04 7.95 -8.58
N ALA A 313 2.32 8.12 -9.69
CA ALA A 313 1.65 7.02 -10.39
C ALA A 313 2.64 5.95 -10.88
N ASP A 314 3.87 6.33 -11.20
CA ASP A 314 4.95 5.46 -11.67
C ASP A 314 5.94 5.04 -10.57
N ASP A 315 5.69 5.36 -9.29
CA ASP A 315 6.41 4.78 -8.14
C ASP A 315 5.51 3.82 -7.33
N VAL A 316 4.21 3.73 -7.67
CA VAL A 316 3.26 2.82 -7.03
C VAL A 316 3.78 1.38 -7.10
N ILE A 317 3.85 0.74 -5.93
CA ILE A 317 4.05 -0.70 -5.79
C ILE A 317 2.68 -1.34 -5.88
N ASN A 318 2.45 -2.15 -6.92
CA ASN A 318 1.23 -2.93 -7.07
C ASN A 318 1.46 -4.37 -6.61
N CYS A 319 1.23 -4.62 -5.33
CA CYS A 319 1.43 -5.94 -4.73
C CYS A 319 0.08 -6.65 -4.58
N GLY A 320 -0.20 -7.64 -5.42
CA GLY A 320 -1.42 -8.44 -5.38
C GLY A 320 -2.69 -7.65 -5.71
N GLY A 321 -2.58 -6.64 -6.58
CA GLY A 321 -3.68 -5.76 -6.97
C GLY A 321 -3.90 -4.57 -6.03
N LEU A 322 -3.16 -4.49 -4.92
CA LEU A 322 -3.21 -3.38 -3.97
C LEU A 322 -2.07 -2.40 -4.25
N LYS A 323 -2.43 -1.14 -4.50
CA LYS A 323 -1.51 -0.06 -4.84
C LYS A 323 -1.02 0.63 -3.57
N ILE A 324 0.27 0.47 -3.27
CA ILE A 324 0.93 1.13 -2.15
C ILE A 324 1.90 2.17 -2.65
N GLN A 325 1.88 3.32 -1.99
CA GLN A 325 2.87 4.35 -2.19
C GLN A 325 4.07 4.09 -1.27
N PRO A 326 5.30 3.98 -1.82
CA PRO A 326 6.46 3.69 -1.00
C PRO A 326 6.69 4.70 0.12
N GLU A 327 6.46 5.99 -0.14
CA GLU A 327 6.66 7.08 0.82
C GLU A 327 5.69 7.00 2.01
N ALA A 328 4.44 6.60 1.76
CA ALA A 328 3.45 6.38 2.82
C ALA A 328 3.85 5.17 3.69
N LEU A 329 4.36 4.11 3.06
CA LEU A 329 4.85 2.92 3.75
C LEU A 329 6.10 3.21 4.58
N GLU A 330 7.06 3.96 4.04
CA GLU A 330 8.26 4.44 4.75
C GLU A 330 7.89 5.29 5.96
N THR A 331 6.98 6.26 5.79
CA THR A 331 6.50 7.11 6.90
C THR A 331 5.90 6.26 8.02
N LYS A 332 5.10 5.24 7.66
CA LYS A 332 4.52 4.32 8.63
C LYS A 332 5.61 3.47 9.31
N LEU A 333 6.56 2.94 8.55
CA LEU A 333 7.68 2.17 9.07
C LEU A 333 8.50 2.99 10.07
N PHE A 334 8.89 4.21 9.70
CA PHE A 334 9.66 5.13 10.55
C PHE A 334 8.97 5.38 11.90
N SER A 335 7.65 5.52 11.90
CA SER A 335 6.87 5.66 13.14
C SER A 335 6.90 4.42 14.05
N GLN A 336 7.18 3.23 13.50
CA GLN A 336 7.23 1.96 14.25
C GLN A 336 8.63 1.67 14.80
N ILE A 337 9.68 1.94 14.02
CA ILE A 337 11.05 1.54 14.35
C ILE A 337 11.87 2.66 15.02
N GLY A 338 11.36 3.90 15.04
CA GLY A 338 12.04 5.03 15.68
C GLY A 338 13.21 5.62 14.88
N TYR A 339 13.32 5.31 13.59
CA TYR A 339 14.29 5.90 12.68
C TYR A 339 13.61 6.95 11.78
N HIS A 340 14.35 7.96 11.34
CA HIS A 340 13.84 9.04 10.47
C HIS A 340 14.55 9.14 9.11
N SER A 341 15.58 8.32 8.89
CA SER A 341 16.38 8.26 7.67
C SER A 341 17.03 6.89 7.51
N GLY A 342 17.68 6.67 6.36
CA GLY A 342 18.51 5.48 6.11
C GLY A 342 17.77 4.27 5.56
N ILE A 343 16.45 4.38 5.33
CA ILE A 343 15.64 3.33 4.70
C ILE A 343 14.90 3.89 3.49
N ALA A 344 14.90 3.14 2.39
CA ALA A 344 14.07 3.40 1.22
C ALA A 344 13.31 2.15 0.80
N ILE A 345 12.06 2.33 0.38
CA ILE A 345 11.24 1.25 -0.17
C ILE A 345 10.97 1.54 -1.65
N CYS A 346 11.07 0.51 -2.49
CA CYS A 346 10.67 0.59 -3.89
C CYS A 346 10.13 -0.76 -4.39
N ARG A 347 9.60 -0.77 -5.61
CA ARG A 347 9.10 -2.00 -6.23
C ARG A 347 10.27 -2.96 -6.51
N LYS A 348 10.05 -4.24 -6.30
CA LYS A 348 10.80 -5.30 -6.98
C LYS A 348 9.83 -6.14 -7.82
N PRO A 349 10.26 -6.76 -8.92
CA PRO A 349 9.46 -7.78 -9.58
C PRO A 349 9.09 -8.89 -8.59
N ASP A 350 7.83 -9.32 -8.65
CA ASP A 350 7.33 -10.49 -7.93
C ASP A 350 6.43 -11.30 -8.87
N PRO A 351 6.89 -12.49 -9.34
CA PRO A 351 6.15 -13.27 -10.34
C PRO A 351 4.72 -13.64 -9.93
N LEU A 352 4.42 -13.61 -8.63
CA LEU A 352 3.13 -14.02 -8.09
C LEU A 352 2.21 -12.82 -7.82
N ARG A 353 2.78 -11.70 -7.40
CA ARG A 353 2.03 -10.52 -6.93
C ARG A 353 2.11 -9.33 -7.89
N GLY A 354 2.87 -9.43 -8.97
CA GLY A 354 3.22 -8.31 -9.84
C GLY A 354 4.44 -7.60 -9.28
N ASP A 355 4.23 -6.76 -8.27
CA ASP A 355 5.32 -6.14 -7.50
C ASP A 355 5.44 -6.74 -6.09
N GLY A 356 6.66 -6.74 -5.56
CA GLY A 356 7.00 -6.89 -4.16
C GLY A 356 7.71 -5.64 -3.62
N PHE A 357 8.19 -5.72 -2.39
CA PHE A 357 8.85 -4.62 -1.69
C PHE A 357 10.35 -4.86 -1.62
N LEU A 358 11.14 -3.98 -2.24
CA LEU A 358 12.56 -3.88 -1.98
C LEU A 358 12.78 -2.82 -0.91
N VAL A 359 13.44 -3.21 0.19
CA VAL A 359 13.81 -2.36 1.31
C VAL A 359 15.32 -2.22 1.28
N ALA A 360 15.81 -1.04 0.91
CA ALA A 360 17.22 -0.71 0.99
C ALA A 360 17.51 0.00 2.31
N VAL A 361 18.50 -0.48 3.04
CA VAL A 361 18.92 0.06 4.34
C VAL A 361 20.40 0.44 4.32
N THR A 362 20.76 1.56 4.92
CA THR A 362 22.14 2.02 5.07
C THR A 362 22.74 1.62 6.41
N PRO A 363 24.08 1.56 6.55
CA PRO A 363 24.75 1.03 7.76
C PRO A 363 24.50 1.81 9.05
N ASP A 364 24.03 3.06 8.96
CA ASP A 364 23.63 3.91 10.09
C ASP A 364 22.35 3.43 10.79
N VAL A 365 21.58 2.55 10.15
CA VAL A 365 20.39 1.94 10.74
C VAL A 365 20.77 0.61 11.39
N SER A 366 20.93 0.62 12.72
CA SER A 366 21.27 -0.56 13.51
C SER A 366 20.04 -1.42 13.81
N ILE A 367 19.45 -2.03 12.78
CA ILE A 367 18.35 -3.01 12.89
C ILE A 367 18.74 -4.29 12.14
N ASP A 368 18.44 -5.45 12.72
CA ASP A 368 18.64 -6.73 12.05
C ASP A 368 17.73 -6.88 10.81
N LYS A 369 18.23 -7.52 9.74
CA LYS A 369 17.46 -7.66 8.48
C LYS A 369 16.14 -8.40 8.69
N SER A 370 16.08 -9.37 9.61
CA SER A 370 14.85 -10.11 9.93
C SER A 370 13.84 -9.24 10.68
N GLU A 371 14.30 -8.43 11.63
CA GLU A 371 13.48 -7.49 12.38
C GLU A 371 12.93 -6.38 11.47
N LEU A 372 13.77 -5.84 10.59
CA LEU A 372 13.35 -4.84 9.59
C LEU A 372 12.32 -5.42 8.61
N ARG A 373 12.52 -6.66 8.17
CA ARG A 373 11.56 -7.38 7.31
C ARG A 373 10.21 -7.55 8.03
N GLU A 374 10.23 -7.89 9.31
CA GLU A 374 9.01 -8.03 10.11
C GLU A 374 8.31 -6.68 10.30
N ALA A 375 9.05 -5.62 10.60
CA ALA A 375 8.50 -4.27 10.71
C ALA A 375 7.85 -3.81 9.40
N VAL A 376 8.49 -4.05 8.25
CA VAL A 376 7.92 -3.75 6.93
C VAL A 376 6.67 -4.60 6.67
N SER A 377 6.68 -5.88 7.03
CA SER A 377 5.51 -6.75 6.94
C SER A 377 4.34 -6.20 7.75
N GLN A 378 4.57 -5.81 9.01
CA GLN A 378 3.56 -5.17 9.86
C GLN A 378 3.08 -3.83 9.29
N ALA A 379 3.99 -3.01 8.74
CA ALA A 379 3.63 -1.76 8.09
C ALA A 379 2.72 -2.01 6.87
N THR A 380 3.03 -2.99 6.01
CA THR A 380 2.21 -3.34 4.85
C THR A 380 0.82 -3.86 5.23
N GLN A 381 0.68 -4.56 6.37
CA GLN A 381 -0.61 -5.01 6.88
C GLN A 381 -1.55 -3.83 7.22
N ALA A 382 -1.01 -2.70 7.66
CA ALA A 382 -1.80 -1.48 7.90
C ALA A 382 -2.40 -0.91 6.61
N PHE A 383 -1.80 -1.21 5.46
CA PHE A 383 -2.31 -0.89 4.12
C PHE A 383 -3.15 -2.03 3.51
N GLY A 384 -3.47 -3.07 4.29
CA GLY A 384 -4.25 -4.22 3.85
C GLY A 384 -3.47 -5.21 2.98
N VAL A 385 -2.15 -5.07 2.88
CA VAL A 385 -1.29 -5.97 2.09
C VAL A 385 -0.57 -6.94 3.01
N ASN A 386 -0.74 -8.24 2.74
CA ASN A 386 0.11 -9.28 3.34
C ASN A 386 1.32 -9.50 2.43
N ALA A 387 2.38 -8.74 2.69
CA ALA A 387 3.59 -8.77 1.89
C ALA A 387 4.40 -10.07 2.08
N GLY A 388 4.43 -10.67 3.27
CA GLY A 388 4.98 -12.02 3.49
C GLY A 388 6.38 -12.23 2.89
N ASN A 389 6.48 -13.14 1.92
CA ASN A 389 7.75 -13.46 1.27
C ASN A 389 8.19 -12.44 0.20
N SER A 390 7.31 -11.52 -0.20
CA SER A 390 7.57 -10.50 -1.24
C SER A 390 8.40 -9.30 -0.76
N ILE A 391 8.93 -9.33 0.47
CA ILE A 391 9.85 -8.33 0.99
C ILE A 391 11.29 -8.81 0.76
N ALA A 392 12.13 -7.99 0.16
CA ALA A 392 13.58 -8.18 0.09
C ALA A 392 14.26 -7.06 0.86
N VAL A 393 15.18 -7.39 1.77
CA VAL A 393 15.98 -6.41 2.51
C VAL A 393 17.40 -6.47 1.97
N VAL A 394 17.89 -5.33 1.48
CA VAL A 394 19.25 -5.19 0.96
C VAL A 394 19.96 -4.07 1.70
N GLU A 395 21.24 -4.29 1.97
CA GLU A 395 22.09 -3.28 2.55
C GLU A 395 22.81 -2.55 1.42
N VAL A 396 22.85 -1.23 1.49
CA VAL A 396 23.52 -0.37 0.51
C VAL A 396 24.41 0.62 1.24
N ASP A 397 25.61 0.88 0.72
CA ASP A 397 26.52 1.84 1.34
C ASP A 397 25.87 3.22 1.50
N GLN A 398 25.13 3.65 0.47
CA GLN A 398 24.33 4.88 0.47
C GLN A 398 23.08 4.71 -0.40
N LEU A 399 21.96 5.29 0.05
CA LEU A 399 20.75 5.37 -0.77
C LEU A 399 20.99 6.27 -2.00
N PRO A 400 20.64 5.85 -3.22
CA PRO A 400 20.75 6.69 -4.40
C PRO A 400 19.80 7.88 -4.27
N LYS A 401 20.34 9.07 -4.13
CA LYS A 401 19.58 10.32 -3.99
C LYS A 401 19.91 11.27 -5.14
N THR A 402 18.97 12.14 -5.48
CA THR A 402 19.26 13.30 -6.32
C THR A 402 20.12 14.29 -5.53
N ALA A 403 20.72 15.28 -6.19
CA ALA A 403 21.39 16.39 -5.50
C ALA A 403 20.43 17.22 -4.59
N THR A 404 19.12 17.06 -4.74
CA THR A 404 18.09 17.61 -3.83
C THR A 404 17.68 16.64 -2.71
N GLY A 405 18.39 15.52 -2.53
CA GLY A 405 18.13 14.54 -1.47
C GLY A 405 16.94 13.60 -1.70
N LYS A 406 16.27 13.67 -2.86
CA LYS A 406 15.13 12.78 -3.19
C LYS A 406 15.66 11.40 -3.56
N ILE A 407 15.05 10.34 -3.02
CA ILE A 407 15.43 8.95 -3.34
C ILE A 407 15.12 8.62 -4.81
N GLN A 408 16.09 8.07 -5.52
CA GLN A 408 15.97 7.59 -6.90
C GLN A 408 15.52 6.13 -6.91
N ARG A 409 14.24 5.89 -6.57
CA ARG A 409 13.67 4.53 -6.40
C ARG A 409 13.79 3.64 -7.62
N ARG A 410 13.67 4.21 -8.82
CA ARG A 410 13.84 3.49 -10.07
C ARG A 410 15.27 2.97 -10.26
N GLN A 411 16.28 3.81 -9.98
CA GLN A 411 17.69 3.40 -10.05
C GLN A 411 17.97 2.27 -9.06
N LEU A 412 17.36 2.34 -7.86
CA LEU A 412 17.47 1.29 -6.85
C LEU A 412 16.80 -0.03 -7.30
N ALA A 413 15.61 0.04 -7.89
CA ALA A 413 14.90 -1.11 -8.43
C ALA A 413 15.64 -1.75 -9.62
N GLU A 414 16.17 -0.92 -10.53
CA GLU A 414 16.99 -1.36 -11.67
C GLU A 414 18.31 -1.99 -11.20
N TRP A 415 19.02 -1.36 -10.26
CA TRP A 415 20.22 -1.93 -9.64
C TRP A 415 19.93 -3.29 -9.02
N TYR A 416 18.84 -3.42 -8.27
CA TYR A 416 18.46 -4.70 -7.67
C TYR A 416 18.16 -5.76 -8.72
N THR A 417 17.49 -5.38 -9.80
CA THR A 417 17.16 -6.27 -10.92
C THR A 417 18.41 -6.67 -11.70
N GLN A 418 19.42 -5.80 -11.82
CA GLN A 418 20.70 -6.11 -12.46
C GLN A 418 21.59 -7.01 -11.60
N GLN A 419 21.58 -6.83 -10.28
CA GLN A 419 22.31 -7.69 -9.33
C GLN A 419 21.63 -9.05 -9.12
N ASN A 420 20.32 -9.09 -9.35
CA ASN A 420 19.50 -10.30 -9.34
C ASN A 420 18.79 -10.41 -10.69
N PRO A 421 19.54 -10.52 -11.82
CA PRO A 421 18.90 -10.74 -13.10
C PRO A 421 18.03 -11.97 -12.94
N GLU A 422 16.81 -11.95 -13.48
CA GLU A 422 16.04 -13.17 -13.65
C GLU A 422 16.99 -14.18 -14.29
N GLN A 423 17.48 -15.13 -13.50
CA GLN A 423 18.28 -16.20 -14.05
C GLN A 423 17.32 -16.92 -14.99
N PRO A 424 17.64 -17.03 -16.29
CA PRO A 424 17.05 -18.07 -17.10
C PRO A 424 17.23 -19.35 -16.30
N THR A 425 16.13 -20.07 -16.09
CA THR A 425 16.07 -21.38 -15.47
C THR A 425 16.94 -22.38 -16.25
N GLU A 426 18.26 -22.24 -16.17
CA GLU A 426 19.23 -23.20 -16.68
C GLU A 426 19.68 -24.07 -15.52
N ALA A 427 19.00 -25.22 -15.48
CA ALA A 427 19.41 -26.50 -14.96
C ALA A 427 20.86 -26.58 -14.44
N ALA A 428 20.98 -26.76 -13.12
CA ALA A 428 22.02 -27.57 -12.53
C ALA A 428 21.40 -28.46 -11.44
N THR A 429 21.11 -29.70 -11.84
CA THR A 429 21.33 -30.93 -11.05
C THR A 429 20.76 -30.97 -9.62
N ASP A 430 19.44 -31.12 -9.47
CA ASP A 430 18.76 -32.41 -9.28
C ASP A 430 17.24 -32.15 -9.23
N ARG A 431 16.48 -32.65 -10.22
CA ARG A 431 15.10 -32.19 -10.51
C ARG A 431 14.03 -32.70 -9.53
N LYS A 432 14.40 -33.15 -8.33
CA LYS A 432 13.46 -33.80 -7.39
C LYS A 432 13.70 -33.52 -5.89
N SER A 433 14.48 -32.52 -5.50
CA SER A 433 14.61 -32.23 -4.07
C SER A 433 13.54 -31.24 -3.58
N ILE A 434 13.11 -31.40 -2.33
CA ILE A 434 12.18 -30.47 -1.70
C ILE A 434 12.87 -29.14 -1.42
N ALA A 435 14.18 -29.14 -1.11
CA ALA A 435 14.97 -27.92 -1.01
C ALA A 435 14.93 -27.08 -2.29
N ALA A 436 15.07 -27.69 -3.47
CA ALA A 436 14.98 -26.99 -4.75
C ALA A 436 13.58 -26.40 -4.99
N THR A 437 12.54 -27.08 -4.49
CA THR A 437 11.16 -26.59 -4.59
C THR A 437 10.93 -25.37 -3.69
N PHE A 438 11.48 -25.36 -2.48
CA PHE A 438 11.48 -24.19 -1.59
C PHE A 438 12.22 -23.01 -2.23
N CYS A 439 13.44 -23.22 -2.75
CA CYS A 439 14.21 -22.16 -3.42
C CYS A 439 13.43 -21.55 -4.58
N ARG A 440 12.78 -22.38 -5.41
CA ARG A 440 12.00 -21.90 -6.56
C ARG A 440 10.74 -21.13 -6.17
N VAL A 441 9.95 -21.64 -5.23
CA VAL A 441 8.64 -21.01 -4.88
C VAL A 441 8.82 -19.79 -3.97
N LEU A 442 9.81 -19.80 -3.09
CA LEU A 442 10.11 -18.66 -2.21
C LEU A 442 11.16 -17.70 -2.79
N ASN A 443 11.68 -17.99 -3.99
CA ASN A 443 12.73 -17.23 -4.66
C ASN A 443 13.98 -17.01 -3.78
N LEU A 444 14.46 -18.10 -3.17
CA LEU A 444 15.62 -18.12 -2.27
C LEU A 444 16.84 -18.69 -2.98
N ARG A 445 18.02 -18.15 -2.65
CA ARG A 445 19.30 -18.58 -3.24
C ARG A 445 19.75 -19.94 -2.70
N GLN A 446 19.52 -20.18 -1.42
CA GLN A 446 19.83 -21.41 -0.70
C GLN A 446 18.88 -21.56 0.49
N VAL A 447 18.66 -22.79 0.91
CA VAL A 447 17.91 -23.14 2.13
C VAL A 447 18.75 -24.12 2.96
N HIS A 448 18.64 -24.03 4.27
CA HIS A 448 19.29 -24.92 5.22
C HIS A 448 18.40 -26.11 5.57
N PRO A 449 18.97 -27.27 5.94
CA PRO A 449 18.19 -28.48 6.26
C PRO A 449 17.19 -28.28 7.42
N GLU A 450 17.48 -27.37 8.36
CA GLU A 450 16.61 -27.07 9.51
C GLU A 450 15.55 -26.00 9.22
N ASP A 451 15.57 -25.39 8.04
CA ASP A 451 14.59 -24.39 7.66
C ASP A 451 13.21 -25.01 7.49
N THR A 452 12.18 -24.27 7.87
CA THR A 452 10.75 -24.62 7.74
C THR A 452 10.07 -23.57 6.88
N PHE A 453 8.87 -23.87 6.38
CA PHE A 453 8.06 -22.86 5.67
C PHE A 453 7.81 -21.60 6.50
N ILE A 454 7.62 -21.76 7.82
CA ILE A 454 7.40 -20.67 8.75
C ILE A 454 8.67 -19.83 8.93
N THR A 455 9.83 -20.47 9.16
CA THR A 455 11.08 -19.74 9.38
C THR A 455 11.57 -19.03 8.12
N LEU A 456 11.23 -19.54 6.94
CA LEU A 456 11.52 -18.90 5.65
C LEU A 456 10.54 -17.78 5.28
N GLY A 457 9.60 -17.41 6.17
CA GLY A 457 8.68 -16.30 5.95
C GLY A 457 7.61 -16.59 4.88
N GLY A 458 7.21 -17.84 4.74
CA GLY A 458 6.13 -18.25 3.85
C GLY A 458 4.78 -17.62 4.20
N ASP A 459 3.94 -17.42 3.20
CA ASP A 459 2.64 -16.77 3.30
C ASP A 459 1.53 -17.58 2.62
N SER A 460 0.28 -17.12 2.70
CA SER A 460 -0.87 -17.89 2.21
C SER A 460 -0.79 -18.27 0.72
N LEU A 461 -0.12 -17.47 -0.12
CA LEU A 461 -0.02 -17.74 -1.55
C LEU A 461 1.10 -18.74 -1.85
N SER A 462 2.28 -18.52 -1.27
CA SER A 462 3.40 -19.46 -1.36
C SER A 462 3.10 -20.80 -0.68
N TYR A 463 2.25 -20.80 0.35
CA TYR A 463 1.72 -22.01 0.97
C TYR A 463 0.94 -22.86 -0.03
N VAL A 464 0.01 -22.25 -0.78
CA VAL A 464 -0.79 -22.97 -1.77
C VAL A 464 0.10 -23.55 -2.86
N GLN A 465 1.11 -22.81 -3.32
CA GLN A 465 2.02 -23.27 -4.37
C GLN A 465 2.97 -24.39 -3.92
N LEU A 466 3.60 -24.24 -2.75
CA LEU A 466 4.41 -25.31 -2.17
C LEU A 466 3.55 -26.53 -1.84
N ALA A 467 2.32 -26.33 -1.37
CA ALA A 467 1.40 -27.44 -1.13
C ALA A 467 1.04 -28.19 -2.42
N MET A 468 0.71 -27.47 -3.50
CA MET A 468 0.47 -28.09 -4.81
C MET A 468 1.71 -28.85 -5.31
N GLU A 469 2.90 -28.30 -5.08
CA GLU A 469 4.12 -28.91 -5.56
C GLU A 469 4.60 -30.08 -4.72
N PHE A 470 4.38 -30.06 -3.41
CA PHE A 470 4.54 -31.22 -2.55
C PHE A 470 3.51 -32.29 -2.87
N GLU A 471 2.26 -31.93 -3.16
CA GLU A 471 1.29 -32.90 -3.66
C GLU A 471 1.73 -33.50 -5.00
N ARG A 472 2.32 -32.72 -5.90
CA ARG A 472 2.84 -33.23 -7.18
C ARG A 472 4.09 -34.10 -7.00
N HIS A 473 4.96 -33.74 -6.05
CA HIS A 473 6.23 -34.39 -5.83
C HIS A 473 6.11 -35.65 -4.97
N LEU A 474 5.39 -35.55 -3.86
CA LEU A 474 5.16 -36.61 -2.89
C LEU A 474 3.90 -37.42 -3.18
N GLY A 475 2.98 -36.94 -4.02
CA GLY A 475 1.67 -37.57 -4.29
C GLY A 475 0.61 -37.29 -3.21
N TYR A 476 0.99 -36.60 -2.14
CA TYR A 476 0.14 -36.18 -1.03
C TYR A 476 0.72 -34.94 -0.35
N LEU A 477 -0.10 -34.22 0.43
CA LEU A 477 0.37 -33.14 1.27
C LEU A 477 0.61 -33.66 2.70
N PRO A 478 1.85 -33.59 3.24
CA PRO A 478 2.11 -34.01 4.61
C PRO A 478 1.32 -33.15 5.61
N PRO A 479 0.69 -33.75 6.64
CA PRO A 479 -0.03 -32.97 7.66
C PRO A 479 0.93 -32.07 8.45
N GLY A 480 0.63 -30.78 8.54
CA GLY A 480 1.47 -29.82 9.26
C GLY A 480 2.84 -29.58 8.62
N TRP A 481 2.97 -29.81 7.31
CA TRP A 481 4.22 -29.65 6.56
C TRP A 481 4.87 -28.28 6.73
N GLU A 482 4.08 -27.24 7.04
CA GLU A 482 4.58 -25.89 7.26
C GLU A 482 5.51 -25.76 8.47
N ARG A 483 5.47 -26.72 9.39
CA ARG A 483 6.31 -26.79 10.59
C ARG A 483 7.44 -27.81 10.47
N LEU A 484 7.46 -28.62 9.42
CA LEU A 484 8.50 -29.63 9.21
C LEU A 484 9.74 -28.96 8.60
N SER A 485 10.92 -29.39 9.03
CA SER A 485 12.16 -28.93 8.43
C SER A 485 12.34 -29.50 7.03
N ILE A 486 13.13 -28.83 6.20
CA ILE A 486 13.43 -29.31 4.84
C ILE A 486 14.07 -30.71 4.89
N ALA A 487 14.94 -30.98 5.86
CA ALA A 487 15.51 -32.31 6.08
C ALA A 487 14.44 -33.37 6.36
N GLN A 488 13.45 -33.04 7.20
CA GLN A 488 12.33 -33.93 7.51
C GLN A 488 11.44 -34.16 6.29
N LEU A 489 11.22 -33.12 5.48
CA LEU A 489 10.44 -33.21 4.26
C LEU A 489 11.15 -34.04 3.18
N GLU A 490 12.46 -33.88 3.00
CA GLU A 490 13.26 -34.66 2.04
C GLU A 490 13.36 -36.14 2.40
N GLN A 491 13.20 -36.49 3.68
CA GLN A 491 13.10 -37.88 4.12
C GLN A 491 11.74 -38.53 3.78
N LEU A 492 10.74 -37.76 3.34
CA LEU A 492 9.44 -38.30 2.96
C LEU A 492 9.51 -38.97 1.60
N SER A 493 9.18 -40.26 1.56
CA SER A 493 9.14 -41.00 0.30
C SER A 493 7.92 -40.58 -0.54
N PRO A 494 8.10 -40.34 -1.85
CA PRO A 494 6.99 -40.07 -2.76
C PRO A 494 6.07 -41.28 -2.86
N LYS A 495 4.78 -41.07 -2.61
CA LYS A 495 3.73 -42.08 -2.76
C LYS A 495 2.99 -41.82 -4.06
N HIS A 496 3.35 -42.56 -5.11
CA HIS A 496 2.56 -42.59 -6.34
C HIS A 496 1.41 -43.60 -6.18
N ASP A 497 0.59 -43.35 -5.17
CA ASP A 497 -0.58 -44.17 -4.93
C ASP A 497 -1.68 -43.76 -5.89
N ARG A 498 -2.37 -44.74 -6.49
CA ARG A 498 -3.62 -44.50 -7.23
C ARG A 498 -4.65 -43.71 -6.40
N PHE A 499 -4.44 -43.68 -5.09
CA PHE A 499 -5.25 -42.99 -4.11
C PHE A 499 -4.43 -41.90 -3.42
N SER A 500 -4.89 -40.66 -3.50
CA SER A 500 -4.31 -39.53 -2.76
C SER A 500 -5.17 -39.25 -1.53
N PRO A 501 -4.57 -38.97 -0.37
CA PRO A 501 -5.32 -38.46 0.76
C PRO A 501 -5.85 -37.07 0.42
N ILE A 502 -7.09 -36.81 0.81
CA ILE A 502 -7.76 -35.52 0.75
C ILE A 502 -8.43 -35.29 2.10
N GLU A 503 -8.53 -34.03 2.51
CA GLU A 503 -9.27 -33.68 3.72
C GLU A 503 -10.75 -34.06 3.58
N THR A 504 -11.28 -34.76 4.57
CA THR A 504 -12.68 -35.18 4.61
C THR A 504 -13.64 -34.01 4.55
N ASN A 505 -13.24 -32.86 5.10
CA ASN A 505 -13.98 -31.61 4.99
C ASN A 505 -14.22 -31.18 3.52
N ILE A 506 -13.23 -31.35 2.64
CA ILE A 506 -13.37 -31.01 1.22
C ILE A 506 -14.36 -31.95 0.54
N ILE A 507 -14.23 -33.26 0.78
CA ILE A 507 -15.17 -34.26 0.23
C ILE A 507 -16.59 -33.97 0.70
N LEU A 508 -16.78 -33.80 2.01
CA LEU A 508 -18.09 -33.59 2.61
C LEU A 508 -18.75 -32.31 2.13
N ARG A 509 -17.99 -31.22 1.94
CA ARG A 509 -18.50 -30.00 1.29
C ARG A 509 -18.95 -30.30 -0.13
N ALA A 510 -18.07 -30.88 -0.95
CA ALA A 510 -18.36 -31.17 -2.35
C ALA A 510 -19.62 -32.04 -2.52
N LEU A 511 -19.78 -33.06 -1.67
CA LEU A 511 -20.95 -33.93 -1.66
C LEU A 511 -22.20 -33.18 -1.21
N ALA A 512 -22.13 -32.42 -0.11
CA ALA A 512 -23.26 -31.66 0.42
C ALA A 512 -23.78 -30.63 -0.60
N ILE A 513 -22.88 -29.93 -1.30
CA ILE A 513 -23.27 -28.95 -2.33
C ILE A 513 -23.92 -29.63 -3.52
N THR A 514 -23.31 -30.71 -4.03
CA THR A 514 -23.84 -31.45 -5.18
C THR A 514 -25.27 -31.93 -4.89
N VAL A 515 -25.51 -32.43 -3.68
CA VAL A 515 -26.85 -32.87 -3.27
C VAL A 515 -27.80 -31.68 -3.08
N VAL A 516 -27.35 -30.57 -2.48
CA VAL A 516 -28.18 -29.35 -2.36
C VAL A 516 -28.62 -28.87 -3.75
N VAL A 517 -27.73 -28.86 -4.73
CA VAL A 517 -28.06 -28.48 -6.11
C VAL A 517 -29.03 -29.47 -6.76
N ALA A 518 -28.79 -30.76 -6.60
CA ALA A 518 -29.66 -31.79 -7.15
C ALA A 518 -31.07 -31.78 -6.53
N ASP A 519 -31.18 -31.48 -5.23
CA ASP A 519 -32.44 -31.31 -4.50
C ASP A 519 -33.24 -30.10 -5.02
N HIS A 520 -32.59 -28.93 -5.20
CA HIS A 520 -33.24 -27.75 -5.78
C HIS A 520 -33.60 -27.91 -7.27
N ALA A 521 -32.86 -28.74 -8.00
CA ALA A 521 -33.16 -29.10 -9.38
C ALA A 521 -34.23 -30.20 -9.50
N TYR A 522 -34.82 -30.65 -8.39
CA TYR A 522 -35.79 -31.75 -8.33
C TYR A 522 -35.28 -33.07 -8.92
N LEU A 523 -33.95 -33.28 -8.90
CA LEU A 523 -33.30 -34.50 -9.40
C LEU A 523 -33.26 -35.61 -8.34
N MET A 524 -33.30 -35.26 -7.05
CA MET A 524 -33.30 -36.20 -5.94
C MET A 524 -34.00 -35.60 -4.71
N ASP A 525 -34.71 -36.42 -3.93
CA ASP A 525 -35.35 -36.02 -2.67
C ASP A 525 -34.46 -36.41 -1.49
N PHE A 526 -33.36 -35.67 -1.29
CA PHE A 526 -32.38 -35.95 -0.24
C PHE A 526 -31.85 -34.66 0.38
N ALA A 527 -32.76 -33.90 0.98
CA ALA A 527 -32.43 -32.67 1.68
C ALA A 527 -31.55 -32.90 2.92
N GLY A 528 -30.77 -31.88 3.31
CA GLY A 528 -30.00 -31.89 4.57
C GLY A 528 -28.53 -31.46 4.44
N GLY A 529 -27.99 -31.37 3.23
CA GLY A 529 -26.60 -30.97 2.99
C GLY A 529 -26.23 -29.61 3.61
N ALA A 530 -27.17 -28.66 3.64
CA ALA A 530 -26.99 -27.35 4.27
C ALA A 530 -26.65 -27.44 5.78
N PHE A 531 -27.24 -28.39 6.51
CA PHE A 531 -26.95 -28.57 7.94
C PHE A 531 -25.51 -29.07 8.16
N LEU A 532 -25.02 -29.97 7.30
CA LEU A 532 -23.62 -30.39 7.32
C LEU A 532 -22.68 -29.22 6.97
N LEU A 533 -23.03 -28.39 5.98
CA LEU A 533 -22.25 -27.19 5.64
C LEU A 533 -22.17 -26.20 6.81
N LEU A 534 -23.25 -26.02 7.58
CA LEU A 534 -23.26 -25.19 8.78
C LEU A 534 -22.34 -25.75 9.89
N MET A 535 -22.35 -27.06 10.09
CA MET A 535 -21.43 -27.73 11.02
C MET A 535 -19.96 -27.56 10.57
N ILE A 536 -19.69 -27.75 9.28
CA ILE A 536 -18.36 -27.54 8.70
C ILE A 536 -17.90 -26.09 8.85
N ALA A 537 -18.80 -25.11 8.72
CA ALA A 537 -18.48 -23.70 8.95
C ALA A 537 -18.00 -23.44 10.38
N GLY A 538 -18.65 -24.06 11.38
CA GLY A 538 -18.19 -24.02 12.77
C GLY A 538 -16.80 -24.63 12.96
N ALA A 539 -16.54 -25.78 12.35
CA ALA A 539 -15.23 -26.43 12.38
C ALA A 539 -14.14 -25.58 11.69
N ASN A 540 -14.47 -24.91 10.57
CA ASN A 540 -13.56 -24.02 9.87
C ASN A 540 -13.26 -22.75 10.68
N LEU A 541 -14.26 -22.15 11.33
CA LEU A 541 -14.04 -21.01 12.22
C LEU A 541 -13.09 -21.41 13.37
N ALA A 542 -13.34 -22.57 13.99
CA ALA A 542 -12.47 -23.14 15.01
C ALA A 542 -11.04 -23.39 14.51
N ARG A 543 -10.89 -23.92 13.29
CA ARG A 543 -9.59 -24.24 12.70
C ARG A 543 -8.77 -23.01 12.33
N PHE A 544 -9.40 -22.01 11.72
CA PHE A 544 -8.68 -20.90 11.07
C PHE A 544 -8.73 -19.59 11.84
N GLN A 545 -9.73 -19.37 12.69
CA GLN A 545 -9.95 -18.07 13.35
C GLN A 545 -9.83 -18.12 14.87
N SER A 546 -9.71 -19.31 15.47
CA SER A 546 -9.67 -19.47 16.94
C SER A 546 -8.54 -18.70 17.60
N GLU A 547 -7.33 -18.71 17.04
CA GLU A 547 -6.18 -18.00 17.63
C GLU A 547 -6.42 -16.48 17.70
N ALA A 548 -6.99 -15.90 16.65
CA ALA A 548 -7.31 -14.48 16.63
C ALA A 548 -8.44 -14.14 17.63
N LEU A 549 -9.47 -15.00 17.71
CA LEU A 549 -10.58 -14.88 18.66
C LEU A 549 -10.09 -15.00 20.12
N PHE A 550 -9.17 -15.92 20.42
CA PHE A 550 -8.55 -16.08 21.74
C PHE A 550 -7.70 -14.88 22.16
N LYS A 551 -7.09 -14.17 21.20
CA LYS A 551 -6.35 -12.92 21.44
C LYS A 551 -7.25 -11.68 21.50
N GLY A 552 -8.56 -11.82 21.28
CA GLY A 552 -9.54 -10.73 21.36
C GLY A 552 -9.63 -9.90 20.09
N ARG A 553 -8.98 -10.33 19.01
CA ARG A 553 -9.06 -9.69 17.69
C ARG A 553 -10.29 -10.24 16.96
N VAL A 554 -11.47 -9.77 17.33
CA VAL A 554 -12.75 -10.27 16.78
C VAL A 554 -13.11 -9.57 15.46
N ILE A 555 -12.96 -8.25 15.38
CA ILE A 555 -13.52 -7.45 14.28
C ILE A 555 -12.83 -7.77 12.94
N GLN A 556 -11.50 -7.65 12.87
CA GLN A 556 -10.77 -7.73 11.60
C GLN A 556 -10.87 -9.12 10.91
N PRO A 557 -10.67 -10.26 11.61
CA PRO A 557 -10.73 -11.56 10.95
C PRO A 557 -12.15 -11.95 10.52
N ILE A 558 -13.14 -11.62 11.34
CA ILE A 558 -14.55 -11.88 11.02
C ILE A 558 -15.02 -10.97 9.90
N PHE A 559 -14.63 -9.69 9.88
CA PHE A 559 -14.95 -8.80 8.76
C PHE A 559 -14.35 -9.32 7.44
N SER A 560 -13.11 -9.79 7.45
CA SER A 560 -12.49 -10.38 6.26
C SER A 560 -13.23 -11.62 5.75
N LEU A 561 -13.64 -12.52 6.67
CA LEU A 561 -14.44 -13.70 6.34
C LEU A 561 -15.81 -13.31 5.77
N LEU A 562 -16.50 -12.39 6.44
CA LEU A 562 -17.85 -11.97 6.06
C LEU A 562 -17.84 -11.14 4.77
N LYS A 563 -16.80 -10.34 4.49
CA LYS A 563 -16.72 -9.56 3.24
C LYS A 563 -16.80 -10.46 2.02
N ASN A 564 -16.04 -11.56 2.01
CA ASN A 564 -16.03 -12.50 0.89
C ASN A 564 -17.37 -13.23 0.69
N LEU A 565 -18.16 -13.36 1.77
CA LEU A 565 -19.48 -13.97 1.76
C LEU A 565 -20.58 -12.95 1.39
N VAL A 566 -20.60 -11.79 2.05
CA VAL A 566 -21.68 -10.81 1.95
C VAL A 566 -21.60 -10.00 0.66
N THR A 567 -20.40 -9.70 0.14
CA THR A 567 -20.27 -8.88 -1.07
C THR A 567 -20.93 -9.51 -2.30
N PRO A 568 -20.64 -10.77 -2.69
CA PRO A 568 -21.31 -11.38 -3.84
C PRO A 568 -22.81 -11.56 -3.61
N TYR A 569 -23.22 -11.90 -2.38
CA TYR A 569 -24.63 -11.97 -1.98
C TYR A 569 -25.37 -10.65 -2.23
N LEU A 570 -24.81 -9.51 -1.77
CA LEU A 570 -25.43 -8.20 -1.94
C LEU A 570 -25.52 -7.80 -3.41
N ILE A 571 -24.47 -8.05 -4.21
CA ILE A 571 -24.46 -7.74 -5.65
C ILE A 571 -25.58 -8.50 -6.36
N ILE A 572 -25.67 -9.81 -6.15
CA ILE A 572 -26.69 -10.67 -6.78
C ILE A 572 -28.09 -10.29 -6.28
N SER A 573 -28.24 -10.06 -4.98
CA SER A 573 -29.53 -9.69 -4.38
C SER A 573 -30.04 -8.34 -4.88
N ILE A 574 -29.16 -7.34 -5.03
CA ILE A 574 -29.51 -6.03 -5.59
C ILE A 574 -29.89 -6.18 -7.06
N ALA A 575 -29.08 -6.90 -7.85
CA ALA A 575 -29.37 -7.13 -9.27
C ALA A 575 -30.71 -7.86 -9.47
N TYR A 576 -31.00 -8.88 -8.67
CA TYR A 576 -32.26 -9.63 -8.71
C TYR A 576 -33.46 -8.76 -8.33
N GLN A 577 -33.35 -7.97 -7.26
CA GLN A 577 -34.40 -7.06 -6.82
C GLN A 577 -34.70 -5.97 -7.87
N LEU A 578 -33.66 -5.41 -8.49
CA LEU A 578 -33.80 -4.47 -9.60
C LEU A 578 -34.48 -5.11 -10.81
N TRP A 579 -34.11 -6.36 -11.13
CA TRP A 579 -34.71 -7.11 -12.24
C TRP A 579 -36.20 -7.41 -12.00
N LYS A 580 -36.57 -7.81 -10.79
CA LYS A 580 -37.96 -8.05 -10.38
C LYS A 580 -38.76 -6.78 -10.12
N ARG A 581 -38.09 -5.63 -10.00
CA ARG A 581 -38.68 -4.32 -9.62
C ARG A 581 -39.40 -4.35 -8.27
N GLU A 582 -38.87 -5.15 -7.36
CA GLU A 582 -39.38 -5.31 -6.01
C GLU A 582 -38.25 -5.05 -5.01
N PHE A 583 -38.51 -4.23 -4.01
CA PHE A 583 -37.51 -3.86 -3.00
C PHE A 583 -37.87 -4.47 -1.65
N ASN A 584 -37.00 -5.36 -1.16
CA ASN A 584 -37.10 -5.97 0.15
C ASN A 584 -35.85 -5.62 0.98
N PRO A 585 -35.95 -4.66 1.92
CA PRO A 585 -34.81 -4.26 2.75
C PRO A 585 -34.33 -5.40 3.66
N GLY A 586 -35.19 -6.36 4.01
CA GLY A 586 -34.83 -7.50 4.84
C GLY A 586 -33.77 -8.41 4.20
N VAL A 587 -33.76 -8.51 2.87
CA VAL A 587 -32.72 -9.26 2.12
C VAL A 587 -31.39 -8.52 2.23
N LEU A 588 -31.38 -7.21 2.00
CA LEU A 588 -30.15 -6.40 2.05
C LEU A 588 -29.56 -6.27 3.47
N LEU A 589 -30.42 -6.26 4.48
CA LEU A 589 -30.04 -6.19 5.89
C LEU A 589 -29.71 -7.57 6.49
N LEU A 590 -29.71 -8.65 5.68
CA LEU A 590 -29.43 -10.02 6.12
C LEU A 590 -30.37 -10.48 7.24
N VAL A 591 -31.64 -10.07 7.22
CA VAL A 591 -32.67 -10.42 8.23
C VAL A 591 -33.92 -11.04 7.62
N SER A 592 -33.91 -11.36 6.33
CA SER A 592 -35.11 -11.92 5.66
C SER A 592 -35.52 -13.30 6.18
N ASN A 593 -34.66 -14.01 6.92
CA ASN A 593 -35.01 -15.26 7.59
C ASN A 593 -35.88 -15.07 8.85
N PHE A 594 -36.14 -13.83 9.25
CA PHE A 594 -37.11 -13.47 10.30
C PHE A 594 -38.46 -13.02 9.75
N VAL A 595 -38.61 -13.01 8.43
CA VAL A 595 -39.83 -12.63 7.73
C VAL A 595 -40.45 -13.88 7.11
N ASP A 596 -41.77 -13.96 7.14
CA ASP A 596 -42.51 -15.06 6.55
C ASP A 596 -42.18 -15.19 5.04
N PRO A 597 -41.62 -16.33 4.60
CA PRO A 597 -41.24 -16.54 3.21
C PRO A 597 -42.42 -16.49 2.25
N GLU A 598 -43.65 -16.78 2.71
CA GLU A 598 -44.86 -16.74 1.88
C GLU A 598 -45.30 -15.29 1.56
N VAL A 599 -44.82 -14.31 2.34
CA VAL A 599 -45.13 -12.89 2.17
C VAL A 599 -44.15 -12.20 1.21
N THR A 600 -42.98 -12.80 0.96
CA THR A 600 -41.93 -12.18 0.13
C THR A 600 -41.74 -12.90 -1.20
N SER A 601 -41.96 -12.20 -2.30
CA SER A 601 -41.78 -12.64 -3.69
C SER A 601 -40.32 -12.80 -4.15
N ILE A 602 -39.36 -12.43 -3.29
CA ILE A 602 -37.93 -12.48 -3.57
C ILE A 602 -37.32 -13.72 -2.90
N PHE A 603 -36.60 -14.52 -3.70
CA PHE A 603 -35.97 -15.78 -3.33
C PHE A 603 -35.24 -15.72 -1.98
N PRO A 604 -35.74 -16.39 -0.91
CA PRO A 604 -35.15 -16.30 0.41
C PRO A 604 -33.90 -17.18 0.50
N ILE A 605 -32.72 -16.58 0.32
CA ILE A 605 -31.42 -17.23 0.57
C ILE A 605 -31.17 -17.28 2.10
N TRP A 606 -32.00 -18.03 2.80
CA TRP A 606 -32.02 -18.10 4.27
C TRP A 606 -30.68 -18.55 4.86
N PHE A 607 -29.96 -19.43 4.16
CA PHE A 607 -28.73 -20.03 4.66
C PHE A 607 -27.61 -19.00 4.83
N ILE A 608 -27.45 -18.05 3.89
CA ILE A 608 -26.43 -17.01 4.00
C ILE A 608 -26.73 -16.10 5.18
N ASN A 609 -27.99 -15.66 5.32
CA ASN A 609 -28.41 -14.82 6.44
C ASN A 609 -28.12 -15.52 7.77
N LEU A 610 -28.57 -16.77 7.90
CA LEU A 610 -28.33 -17.58 9.08
C LEU A 610 -26.82 -17.76 9.35
N LEU A 611 -26.04 -18.09 8.33
CA LEU A 611 -24.61 -18.33 8.47
C LEU A 611 -23.88 -17.08 8.95
N VAL A 612 -24.17 -15.91 8.37
CA VAL A 612 -23.63 -14.62 8.81
C VAL A 612 -24.02 -14.34 10.26
N GLN A 613 -25.32 -14.46 10.59
CA GLN A 613 -25.85 -14.21 11.92
C GLN A 613 -25.21 -15.11 12.98
N VAL A 614 -25.05 -16.41 12.68
CA VAL A 614 -24.43 -17.38 13.60
C VAL A 614 -22.93 -17.11 13.75
N ILE A 615 -22.21 -16.79 12.66
CA ILE A 615 -20.79 -16.41 12.75
C ILE A 615 -20.62 -15.17 13.64
N ILE A 616 -21.43 -14.13 13.43
CA ILE A 616 -21.40 -12.90 14.24
C ILE A 616 -21.74 -13.24 15.70
N GLY A 617 -22.87 -13.91 15.93
CA GLY A 617 -23.33 -14.25 17.28
C GLY A 617 -22.33 -15.09 18.06
N PHE A 618 -21.72 -16.10 17.41
CA PHE A 618 -20.67 -16.92 18.01
C PHE A 618 -19.40 -16.11 18.30
N SER A 619 -19.00 -15.23 17.37
CA SER A 619 -17.77 -14.45 17.50
C SER A 619 -17.88 -13.35 18.56
N VAL A 620 -19.06 -12.77 18.78
CA VAL A 620 -19.31 -11.76 19.81
C VAL A 620 -19.01 -12.29 21.22
N LEU A 621 -19.16 -13.60 21.46
CA LEU A 621 -18.80 -14.23 22.73
C LEU A 621 -17.34 -13.96 23.14
N PHE A 622 -16.43 -13.79 22.17
CA PHE A 622 -15.01 -13.53 22.40
C PHE A 622 -14.67 -12.08 22.75
N VAL A 623 -15.63 -11.16 22.63
CA VAL A 623 -15.50 -9.79 23.16
C VAL A 623 -15.41 -9.83 24.69
N VAL A 624 -16.14 -10.75 25.31
CA VAL A 624 -16.20 -10.93 26.77
C VAL A 624 -14.92 -11.61 27.27
N LYS A 625 -14.09 -10.87 28.01
CA LYS A 625 -12.76 -11.33 28.47
C LYS A 625 -12.78 -12.66 29.25
N PRO A 626 -13.72 -12.91 30.20
CA PRO A 626 -13.83 -14.21 30.87
C PRO A 626 -14.08 -15.37 29.90
N VAL A 627 -15.00 -15.20 28.95
CA VAL A 627 -15.36 -16.22 27.96
C VAL A 627 -14.18 -16.53 27.06
N ARG A 628 -13.47 -15.49 26.60
CA ARG A 628 -12.25 -15.64 25.80
C ARG A 628 -11.14 -16.40 26.52
N LYS A 629 -10.92 -16.10 27.80
CA LYS A 629 -9.92 -16.83 28.62
C LYS A 629 -10.30 -18.32 28.74
N PHE A 630 -11.57 -18.60 29.03
CA PHE A 630 -12.07 -19.98 29.10
C PHE A 630 -11.88 -20.72 27.78
N ALA A 631 -12.28 -20.11 26.66
CA ALA A 631 -12.12 -20.69 25.33
C ALA A 631 -10.65 -20.92 24.94
N ALA A 632 -9.72 -20.08 25.39
CA ALA A 632 -8.29 -20.23 25.12
C ALA A 632 -7.63 -21.34 25.95
N ILE A 633 -8.06 -21.54 27.21
CA ILE A 633 -7.53 -22.57 28.11
C ILE A 633 -8.10 -23.95 27.73
N SER A 634 -9.40 -23.99 27.45
CA SER A 634 -10.17 -25.22 27.27
C SER A 634 -11.13 -25.09 26.07
N PRO A 635 -10.60 -25.11 24.82
CA PRO A 635 -11.40 -24.88 23.62
C PRO A 635 -12.51 -25.91 23.37
N TRP A 636 -12.28 -27.15 23.79
CA TRP A 636 -13.24 -28.26 23.61
C TRP A 636 -14.39 -28.16 24.60
N GLU A 637 -14.09 -27.89 25.88
CA GLU A 637 -15.08 -27.65 26.93
C GLU A 637 -15.91 -26.40 26.63
N PHE A 638 -15.28 -25.36 26.08
CA PHE A 638 -15.99 -24.19 25.54
C PHE A 638 -16.96 -24.57 24.41
N GLY A 639 -16.54 -25.45 23.49
CA GLY A 639 -17.41 -26.01 22.46
C GLY A 639 -18.64 -26.72 23.05
N ILE A 640 -18.44 -27.61 24.03
CA ILE A 640 -19.55 -28.29 24.72
C ILE A 640 -20.48 -27.29 25.42
N THR A 641 -19.91 -26.29 26.10
CA THR A 641 -20.70 -25.27 26.82
C THR A 641 -21.56 -24.47 25.85
N THR A 642 -20.99 -24.02 24.73
CA THR A 642 -21.73 -23.27 23.70
C THR A 642 -22.74 -24.14 22.96
N LEU A 643 -22.44 -25.43 22.74
CA LEU A 643 -23.38 -26.41 22.22
C LEU A 643 -24.59 -26.55 23.13
N MET A 644 -24.38 -26.75 24.45
CA MET A 644 -25.46 -26.85 25.43
C MET A 644 -26.33 -25.59 25.46
N PHE A 645 -25.72 -24.40 25.39
CA PHE A 645 -26.46 -23.16 25.28
C PHE A 645 -27.32 -23.12 24.00
N GLY A 646 -26.79 -23.58 22.87
CA GLY A 646 -27.53 -23.71 21.61
C GLY A 646 -28.72 -24.67 21.70
N VAL A 647 -28.55 -25.81 22.39
CA VAL A 647 -29.63 -26.78 22.61
C VAL A 647 -30.73 -26.17 23.49
N ILE A 648 -30.34 -25.50 24.57
CA ILE A 648 -31.27 -24.79 25.46
C ILE A 648 -31.99 -23.68 24.70
N ALA A 649 -31.29 -22.91 23.86
CA ALA A 649 -31.89 -21.86 23.05
C ALA A 649 -32.95 -22.43 22.10
N LYS A 650 -32.65 -23.53 21.41
CA LYS A 650 -33.61 -24.22 20.52
C LYS A 650 -34.86 -24.67 21.29
N VAL A 651 -34.70 -25.41 22.38
CA VAL A 651 -35.86 -25.97 23.11
C VAL A 651 -36.63 -24.88 23.87
N GLY A 652 -35.89 -23.99 24.55
CA GLY A 652 -36.44 -22.95 25.41
C GLY A 652 -37.12 -21.84 24.64
N ILE A 653 -36.49 -21.29 23.60
CA ILE A 653 -37.10 -20.20 22.80
C ILE A 653 -38.29 -20.74 22.01
N SER A 654 -38.25 -21.96 21.47
CA SER A 654 -39.41 -22.56 20.79
C SER A 654 -40.64 -22.72 21.68
N SER A 655 -40.46 -22.75 23.01
CA SER A 655 -41.57 -22.78 23.97
C SER A 655 -42.27 -21.41 24.11
N ILE A 656 -41.58 -20.32 23.74
CA ILE A 656 -42.06 -18.93 23.86
C ILE A 656 -42.45 -18.36 22.50
N TRP A 657 -41.73 -18.75 21.44
CA TRP A 657 -41.94 -18.28 20.08
C TRP A 657 -41.95 -19.46 19.11
N ASN A 658 -43.12 -19.73 18.53
CA ASN A 658 -43.28 -20.73 17.47
C ASN A 658 -42.67 -20.19 16.17
N THR A 659 -41.65 -20.85 15.65
CA THR A 659 -40.92 -20.45 14.42
C THR A 659 -41.23 -21.33 13.20
N THR A 660 -42.24 -22.21 13.28
CA THR A 660 -42.58 -23.15 12.21
C THR A 660 -42.93 -22.44 10.90
N TYR A 661 -43.57 -21.26 10.97
CA TYR A 661 -43.88 -20.43 9.81
C TYR A 661 -42.62 -19.86 9.11
N LEU A 662 -41.48 -19.84 9.79
CA LEU A 662 -40.17 -19.49 9.23
C LEU A 662 -39.37 -20.73 8.79
N TYR A 663 -40.02 -21.90 8.75
CA TYR A 663 -39.39 -23.22 8.55
C TYR A 663 -38.21 -23.48 9.52
N ASP A 664 -38.27 -22.87 10.72
CA ASP A 664 -37.20 -22.93 11.75
C ASP A 664 -35.81 -22.45 11.27
N ARG A 665 -35.74 -21.59 10.24
CA ARG A 665 -34.49 -21.10 9.62
C ARG A 665 -33.90 -19.88 10.32
N VAL A 666 -33.98 -19.84 11.65
CA VAL A 666 -33.52 -18.73 12.50
C VAL A 666 -32.33 -19.14 13.39
N PRO A 667 -31.46 -18.20 13.81
CA PRO A 667 -30.21 -18.53 14.50
C PRO A 667 -30.36 -19.44 15.71
N HIS A 668 -31.31 -19.16 16.59
CA HIS A 668 -31.47 -19.93 17.83
C HIS A 668 -31.88 -21.39 17.59
N MET A 669 -32.48 -21.71 16.45
CA MET A 669 -32.87 -23.08 16.09
C MET A 669 -31.69 -23.93 15.58
N LEU A 670 -30.64 -23.28 15.05
CA LEU A 670 -29.58 -23.94 14.29
C LEU A 670 -28.16 -23.65 14.82
N PHE A 671 -28.00 -22.71 15.77
CA PHE A 671 -26.73 -22.35 16.38
C PHE A 671 -25.98 -23.55 16.98
N TRP A 672 -26.71 -24.51 17.57
CA TRP A 672 -26.14 -25.71 18.16
C TRP A 672 -25.32 -26.54 17.14
N ILE A 673 -25.70 -26.54 15.86
CA ILE A 673 -25.00 -27.26 14.79
C ILE A 673 -23.63 -26.63 14.52
N PHE A 674 -23.57 -25.30 14.54
CA PHE A 674 -22.33 -24.56 14.38
C PHE A 674 -21.38 -24.80 15.56
N ALA A 675 -21.91 -24.77 16.79
CA ALA A 675 -21.15 -25.09 18.01
C ALA A 675 -20.66 -26.55 18.05
N LEU A 676 -21.44 -27.48 17.48
CA LEU A 676 -21.03 -28.87 17.32
C LEU A 676 -19.82 -28.99 16.40
N GLY A 677 -19.78 -28.23 15.30
CA GLY A 677 -18.62 -28.11 14.41
C GLY A 677 -17.34 -27.65 15.13
N TRP A 678 -17.47 -26.62 15.98
CA TRP A 678 -16.36 -26.16 16.83
C TRP A 678 -15.87 -27.27 17.77
N THR A 679 -16.80 -27.98 18.41
CA THR A 679 -16.50 -29.07 19.35
C THR A 679 -15.75 -30.21 18.67
N ILE A 680 -16.20 -30.61 17.47
CA ILE A 680 -15.55 -31.64 16.65
C ILE A 680 -14.09 -31.26 16.35
N GLN A 681 -13.84 -30.00 15.97
CA GLN A 681 -12.50 -29.54 15.61
C GLN A 681 -11.50 -29.59 16.78
N PHE A 682 -11.95 -29.34 18.02
CA PHE A 682 -11.09 -29.32 19.20
C PHE A 682 -11.03 -30.65 19.97
N ALA A 683 -11.79 -31.66 19.57
CA ALA A 683 -11.75 -33.00 20.14
C ALA A 683 -10.48 -33.76 19.69
N LYS A 684 -9.36 -33.52 20.38
CA LYS A 684 -8.04 -34.05 19.98
C LYS A 684 -7.72 -35.39 20.62
N THR A 685 -8.12 -35.61 21.87
CA THR A 685 -7.84 -36.87 22.58
C THR A 685 -8.89 -37.93 22.26
N ASN A 686 -8.53 -39.22 22.38
CA ASN A 686 -9.49 -40.31 22.14
C ASN A 686 -10.70 -40.23 23.08
N GLN A 687 -10.51 -39.81 24.34
CA GLN A 687 -11.61 -39.61 25.28
C GLN A 687 -12.55 -38.49 24.80
N GLN A 688 -11.99 -37.35 24.37
CA GLN A 688 -12.78 -36.24 23.81
C GLN A 688 -13.51 -36.66 22.52
N LYS A 689 -12.87 -37.43 21.63
CA LYS A 689 -13.50 -37.94 20.40
C LYS A 689 -14.66 -38.88 20.71
N VAL A 690 -14.48 -39.84 21.62
CA VAL A 690 -15.56 -40.73 22.05
C VAL A 690 -16.70 -39.92 22.65
N ALA A 691 -16.41 -39.00 23.58
CA ALA A 691 -17.41 -38.14 24.19
C ALA A 691 -18.16 -37.27 23.17
N THR A 692 -17.46 -36.61 22.24
CA THR A 692 -18.08 -35.81 21.17
C THR A 692 -18.92 -36.68 20.22
N THR A 693 -18.49 -37.91 19.95
CA THR A 693 -19.30 -38.87 19.17
C THR A 693 -20.57 -39.25 19.92
N THR A 694 -20.48 -39.57 21.21
CA THR A 694 -21.65 -39.89 22.03
C THR A 694 -22.63 -38.71 22.07
N ILE A 695 -22.13 -37.48 22.24
CA ILE A 695 -22.93 -36.25 22.20
C ILE A 695 -23.61 -36.09 20.83
N LEU A 696 -22.85 -36.22 19.74
CA LEU A 696 -23.36 -36.14 18.37
C LEU A 696 -24.51 -37.13 18.14
N TRP A 697 -24.31 -38.39 18.52
CA TRP A 697 -25.28 -39.47 18.32
C TRP A 697 -26.49 -39.41 19.26
N ALA A 698 -26.36 -38.82 20.45
CA ALA A 698 -27.47 -38.61 21.37
C ALA A 698 -28.32 -37.39 21.00
N ILE A 699 -27.69 -36.26 20.67
CA ILE A 699 -28.37 -34.98 20.51
C ILE A 699 -28.99 -34.83 19.12
N VAL A 700 -28.29 -35.22 18.05
CA VAL A 700 -28.76 -34.98 16.67
C VAL A 700 -30.13 -35.59 16.39
N PRO A 701 -30.40 -36.89 16.67
CA PRO A 701 -31.69 -37.50 16.35
C PRO A 701 -32.86 -36.83 17.07
N ILE A 702 -32.63 -36.35 18.31
CA ILE A 702 -33.63 -35.65 19.11
C ILE A 702 -33.91 -34.28 18.52
N LEU A 703 -32.87 -33.49 18.22
CA LEU A 703 -33.04 -32.09 17.81
C LEU A 703 -33.55 -31.91 16.38
N VAL A 704 -33.40 -32.90 15.51
CA VAL A 704 -34.03 -32.90 14.19
C VAL A 704 -35.34 -33.68 14.13
N ALA A 705 -35.92 -34.01 15.29
CA ALA A 705 -37.19 -34.73 15.41
C ALA A 705 -37.24 -36.00 14.54
N LEU A 706 -36.14 -36.76 14.53
CA LEU A 706 -35.99 -38.00 13.74
C LEU A 706 -36.12 -37.84 12.22
N ASN A 707 -36.00 -36.62 11.67
CA ASN A 707 -35.89 -36.47 10.22
C ASN A 707 -34.63 -37.20 9.72
N HIS A 708 -34.86 -38.34 9.07
CA HIS A 708 -33.81 -39.31 8.75
C HIS A 708 -32.72 -38.73 7.85
N THR A 709 -33.06 -37.90 6.86
CA THR A 709 -32.08 -37.35 5.92
C THR A 709 -31.16 -36.33 6.60
N TYR A 710 -31.72 -35.43 7.44
CA TYR A 710 -30.93 -34.41 8.16
C TYR A 710 -30.03 -35.05 9.20
N ALA A 711 -30.57 -36.04 9.93
CA ALA A 711 -29.81 -36.80 10.92
C ALA A 711 -28.63 -37.53 10.27
N ILE A 712 -28.84 -38.22 9.14
CA ILE A 712 -27.77 -38.95 8.44
C ILE A 712 -26.63 -38.01 8.07
N TRP A 713 -26.93 -36.85 7.47
CA TRP A 713 -25.91 -35.88 7.08
C TRP A 713 -25.02 -35.44 8.24
N MET A 714 -25.62 -35.11 9.38
CA MET A 714 -24.88 -34.64 10.54
C MET A 714 -24.17 -35.77 11.29
N LEU A 715 -24.81 -36.93 11.46
CA LEU A 715 -24.21 -38.08 12.15
C LEU A 715 -23.04 -38.64 11.37
N VAL A 716 -23.24 -38.95 10.08
CA VAL A 716 -22.19 -39.51 9.23
C VAL A 716 -21.11 -38.46 8.98
N GLY A 717 -21.48 -37.26 8.55
CA GLY A 717 -20.54 -36.18 8.29
C GLY A 717 -19.73 -35.80 9.53
N GLY A 718 -20.37 -35.64 10.68
CA GLY A 718 -19.71 -35.30 11.95
C GLY A 718 -18.79 -36.41 12.45
N THR A 719 -19.22 -37.67 12.36
CA THR A 719 -18.39 -38.82 12.74
C THR A 719 -17.17 -38.95 11.83
N LEU A 720 -17.35 -38.78 10.52
CA LEU A 720 -16.26 -38.77 9.54
C LEU A 720 -15.27 -37.63 9.82
N LEU A 721 -15.74 -36.40 10.05
CA LEU A 721 -14.86 -35.27 10.39
C LEU A 721 -14.01 -35.53 11.65
N LEU A 722 -14.59 -36.22 12.64
CA LEU A 722 -13.96 -36.47 13.93
C LEU A 722 -12.93 -37.61 13.91
N TRP A 723 -13.26 -38.71 13.22
CA TRP A 723 -12.48 -39.95 13.24
C TRP A 723 -11.61 -40.15 12.01
N LEU A 724 -12.03 -39.62 10.86
CA LEU A 724 -11.35 -39.75 9.58
C LEU A 724 -11.07 -38.35 9.04
N PRO A 725 -10.09 -37.60 9.57
CA PRO A 725 -9.80 -36.25 9.07
C PRO A 725 -9.27 -36.24 7.63
N MET A 726 -8.66 -37.35 7.19
CA MET A 726 -8.17 -37.58 5.83
C MET A 726 -8.76 -38.88 5.30
N VAL A 727 -9.21 -38.87 4.05
CA VAL A 727 -9.65 -40.07 3.33
C VAL A 727 -8.80 -40.20 2.06
N SER A 728 -8.34 -41.41 1.77
CA SER A 728 -7.63 -41.69 0.53
C SER A 728 -8.63 -41.97 -0.59
N ILE A 729 -8.59 -41.18 -1.66
CA ILE A 729 -9.52 -41.27 -2.81
C ILE A 729 -8.74 -41.44 -4.12
N PRO A 730 -9.34 -42.06 -5.16
CA PRO A 730 -8.72 -42.15 -6.47
C PRO A 730 -8.28 -40.77 -6.97
N GLN A 731 -7.05 -40.67 -7.46
CA GLN A 731 -6.44 -39.38 -7.82
C GLN A 731 -7.24 -38.60 -8.90
N ILE A 732 -7.95 -39.31 -9.78
CA ILE A 732 -8.83 -38.71 -10.80
C ILE A 732 -10.02 -37.94 -10.21
N LEU A 733 -10.48 -38.32 -9.01
CA LEU A 733 -11.60 -37.67 -8.31
C LEU A 733 -11.14 -36.48 -7.47
N LYS A 734 -9.83 -36.37 -7.18
CA LYS A 734 -9.29 -35.35 -6.29
C LYS A 734 -9.54 -33.93 -6.79
N SER A 735 -9.15 -33.66 -8.04
CA SER A 735 -9.29 -32.33 -8.64
C SER A 735 -10.76 -31.89 -8.74
N PRO A 736 -11.71 -32.70 -9.27
CA PRO A 736 -13.13 -32.35 -9.27
C PRO A 736 -13.70 -32.06 -7.88
N LEU A 737 -13.39 -32.90 -6.87
CA LEU A 737 -13.89 -32.69 -5.50
C LEU A 737 -13.31 -31.43 -4.86
N GLN A 738 -12.04 -31.10 -5.11
CA GLN A 738 -11.43 -29.86 -4.65
C GLN A 738 -12.07 -28.63 -5.31
N ILE A 739 -12.33 -28.67 -6.62
CA ILE A 739 -12.98 -27.58 -7.35
C ILE A 739 -14.38 -27.33 -6.81
N ILE A 740 -15.22 -28.36 -6.69
CA ILE A 740 -16.59 -28.25 -6.17
C ILE A 740 -16.57 -27.78 -4.71
N GLY A 741 -15.70 -28.38 -3.89
CA GLY A 741 -15.56 -28.03 -2.47
C GLY A 741 -14.98 -26.63 -2.23
N ALA A 742 -14.27 -26.03 -3.18
CA ALA A 742 -13.80 -24.64 -3.12
C ALA A 742 -14.85 -23.66 -3.67
N ALA A 743 -15.63 -24.07 -4.67
CA ALA A 743 -16.68 -23.26 -5.30
C ALA A 743 -17.99 -23.20 -4.49
N THR A 744 -18.04 -23.81 -3.30
CA THR A 744 -19.22 -23.93 -2.42
C THR A 744 -20.09 -22.70 -2.38
N PHE A 745 -19.49 -21.54 -2.12
CA PHE A 745 -20.24 -20.32 -1.96
C PHE A 745 -20.83 -19.78 -3.27
N HIS A 746 -20.05 -19.86 -4.35
CA HIS A 746 -20.49 -19.40 -5.66
C HIS A 746 -21.60 -20.31 -6.20
N ILE A 747 -21.42 -21.63 -6.12
CA ILE A 747 -22.45 -22.58 -6.53
C ILE A 747 -23.75 -22.31 -5.76
N TYR A 748 -23.66 -22.10 -4.45
CA TYR A 748 -24.84 -21.83 -3.62
C TYR A 748 -25.58 -20.53 -3.99
N LEU A 749 -24.88 -19.51 -4.49
CA LEU A 749 -25.49 -18.26 -4.91
C LEU A 749 -26.12 -18.29 -6.31
N PHE A 750 -25.62 -19.17 -7.20
CA PHE A 750 -25.95 -19.15 -8.63
C PHE A 750 -26.76 -20.36 -9.13
N HIS A 751 -26.77 -21.49 -8.40
CA HIS A 751 -27.71 -22.58 -8.65
C HIS A 751 -29.14 -22.14 -8.35
#